data_AF-A0A1V4IL74-F1
#
_entry.id   AF-A0A1V4IL74-F1
#
_cell.length_a   1.000
_cell.length_b   1.000
_cell.length_c   1.000
_cell.angle_alpha   90.00
_cell.angle_beta   90.00
_cell.angle_gamma   90.00
#
_symmetry.space_group_name_H-M   'P 1'
#
loop_
_entity.id
_entity.type
_entity.pdbx_description
1 polymer ?
#
loop_
_entity_poly.entity_id
_entity_poly.type
_entity_poly.pdbx_seq_one_letter_code
_entity_poly.pdbx_strand_id
1 'polypeptide(L)'
;MRRLQENYVEKIYAGLLGKIIGIRHGSNIEGWSYERIEKVYGEITDYLFNFKNFAADDDSNGPLFFIRALEDYAYENELTPEHLGLTWLNYIPYEHGFFWWGGYGKSTEHTAYINLRNGIPAPRSGSIEQNGPTVAEQIGGQIFIDTWGLLVPDDYKLAAEYAKKAASVSHGGNGIYGGMFVAACISAAFSKKDIDEIIQCGLSVIPSDCEYAKMAHDIINCHNSHPDNWKECFKFIQDNYSYGHYPGNCHIIPNSAVIMLSLLYGNGDFSKSINICNMCGWDTDCNVANVGTIIGVKNGLEGIDYKWRKPINDLVICSSVIGSLNILDIPQCALYISKYGYKIANDLSYGKYVDALSGSGAKYNFNLPGSTHGFRIESDDSESMNLSLLHSDSVFHSGNGALKISGSTMAYGTEIKVFNKTYYRPDDFNDSRYDPAFSPTLYPGQTISGHIMLDKESETGAAACLYVKDGNSGKYYESCAIQLEPGTWQKLNYDIPRIDGACLEEMGFKIISKDGFRQTLIAYIDDVDFNGLADYSIDFGKEKIEFWNNLHQEVSQFTYLKGIWTLEDGELSGSCSDYGEAYTGGYDWEDYGFQATVIPKLGNHHNINFRVQGAMRSYALGLAENNKLLLYKNHNGYSELMQTVFEWSHNAAYTFCVNVCGNNIKVFYKDKLILEYTDSDKPFLKGQIGVSVKEGSHCHYKDFAIFPIHI
;
A
#
# COMPACT_ATOMS: atom_id res chain seq x y z
N MET A 1 8.94 8.70 28.53
CA MET A 1 9.57 7.52 27.91
C MET A 1 8.82 6.29 28.39
N ARG A 2 8.04 5.66 27.50
CA ARG A 2 7.30 4.44 27.79
C ARG A 2 7.95 3.31 27.00
N ARG A 3 8.48 2.30 27.69
CA ARG A 3 9.07 1.14 27.01
C ARG A 3 7.97 0.30 26.37
N LEU A 4 8.09 -0.01 25.08
CA LEU A 4 7.14 -0.86 24.37
C LEU A 4 7.42 -2.34 24.66
N GLN A 5 6.38 -3.17 24.60
CA GLN A 5 6.50 -4.63 24.81
C GLN A 5 7.32 -5.29 23.68
N GLU A 6 8.03 -6.37 23.99
CA GLU A 6 8.97 -7.01 23.03
C GLU A 6 8.28 -7.54 21.77
N ASN A 7 7.02 -8.00 21.88
CA ASN A 7 6.22 -8.46 20.76
C ASN A 7 5.35 -7.35 20.11
N TYR A 8 5.68 -6.07 20.34
CA TYR A 8 4.92 -4.95 19.78
C TYR A 8 4.81 -5.03 18.24
N VAL A 9 5.94 -5.22 17.55
CA VAL A 9 5.99 -5.33 16.08
C VAL A 9 5.21 -6.56 15.59
N GLU A 10 5.33 -7.70 16.28
CA GLU A 10 4.57 -8.93 15.94
C GLU A 10 3.07 -8.75 16.12
N LYS A 11 2.63 -8.02 17.14
CA LYS A 11 1.21 -7.70 17.34
C LYS A 11 0.69 -6.73 16.29
N ILE A 12 1.50 -5.77 15.83
CA ILE A 12 1.14 -4.95 14.66
C ILE A 12 0.97 -5.83 13.44
N TYR A 13 1.93 -6.72 13.17
CA TYR A 13 1.86 -7.65 12.05
C TYR A 13 0.61 -8.54 12.12
N ALA A 14 0.27 -9.08 13.29
CA ALA A 14 -0.96 -9.84 13.50
C ALA A 14 -2.23 -8.99 13.30
N GLY A 15 -2.23 -7.73 13.75
CA GLY A 15 -3.32 -6.79 13.54
C GLY A 15 -3.55 -6.47 12.07
N LEU A 16 -2.47 -6.17 11.32
CA LEU A 16 -2.56 -5.93 9.88
C LEU A 16 -2.97 -7.18 9.11
N LEU A 17 -2.45 -8.36 9.47
CA LEU A 17 -2.95 -9.63 8.92
C LEU A 17 -4.45 -9.77 9.17
N GLY A 18 -4.89 -9.48 10.39
CA GLY A 18 -6.31 -9.45 10.77
C GLY A 18 -7.15 -8.53 9.89
N LYS A 19 -6.68 -7.30 9.64
CA LYS A 19 -7.31 -6.34 8.71
C LYS A 19 -7.44 -6.96 7.32
N ILE A 20 -6.33 -7.36 6.70
CA ILE A 20 -6.29 -7.84 5.30
C ILE A 20 -7.07 -9.15 5.13
N ILE A 21 -7.01 -10.05 6.11
CA ILE A 21 -7.87 -11.25 6.16
C ILE A 21 -9.35 -10.83 6.15
N GLY A 22 -9.73 -9.88 6.99
CA GLY A 22 -11.11 -9.44 7.10
C GLY A 22 -11.65 -8.78 5.84
N ILE A 23 -10.87 -7.89 5.23
CA ILE A 23 -11.18 -7.27 3.92
C ILE A 23 -11.48 -8.39 2.91
N ARG A 24 -10.48 -9.23 2.62
CA ARG A 24 -10.61 -10.31 1.63
C ARG A 24 -11.75 -11.28 1.94
N HIS A 25 -11.98 -11.59 3.21
CA HIS A 25 -13.03 -12.50 3.62
C HIS A 25 -14.43 -11.91 3.38
N GLY A 26 -14.60 -10.60 3.57
CA GLY A 26 -15.86 -9.88 3.43
C GLY A 26 -16.19 -9.37 2.03
N SER A 27 -15.20 -9.03 1.19
CA SER A 27 -15.42 -8.24 -0.03
C SER A 27 -16.42 -8.82 -1.05
N ASN A 28 -16.54 -10.15 -1.16
CA ASN A 28 -17.38 -10.73 -2.23
C ASN A 28 -18.87 -10.85 -1.88
N ILE A 29 -19.21 -10.64 -0.61
CA ILE A 29 -20.60 -10.64 -0.14
C ILE A 29 -21.00 -9.29 0.44
N GLU A 30 -20.20 -8.25 0.19
CA GLU A 30 -20.52 -6.87 0.50
C GLU A 30 -21.89 -6.48 -0.07
N GLY A 31 -22.71 -5.85 0.77
CA GLY A 31 -24.09 -5.48 0.49
C GLY A 31 -25.11 -6.63 0.54
N TRP A 32 -24.73 -7.86 0.87
CA TRP A 32 -25.67 -8.97 1.00
C TRP A 32 -26.37 -8.97 2.36
N SER A 33 -27.58 -9.53 2.43
CA SER A 33 -28.24 -9.76 3.71
C SER A 33 -27.83 -11.12 4.30
N TYR A 34 -27.91 -11.25 5.62
CA TYR A 34 -27.74 -12.52 6.33
C TYR A 34 -28.52 -13.67 5.69
N GLU A 35 -29.81 -13.46 5.36
CA GLU A 35 -30.67 -14.52 4.80
C GLU A 35 -30.18 -14.97 3.43
N ARG A 36 -29.63 -14.05 2.63
CA ARG A 36 -29.04 -14.39 1.33
C ARG A 36 -27.76 -15.20 1.53
N ILE A 37 -26.90 -14.80 2.46
CA ILE A 37 -25.65 -15.50 2.78
C ILE A 37 -25.95 -16.92 3.27
N GLU A 38 -26.82 -17.07 4.29
CA GLU A 38 -27.20 -18.36 4.85
C GLU A 38 -27.83 -19.27 3.79
N LYS A 39 -28.68 -18.73 2.92
CA LYS A 39 -29.32 -19.52 1.86
C LYS A 39 -28.34 -20.02 0.79
N VAL A 40 -27.30 -19.25 0.47
CA VAL A 40 -26.36 -19.59 -0.61
C VAL A 40 -25.20 -20.45 -0.09
N TYR A 41 -24.64 -20.09 1.06
CA TYR A 41 -23.40 -20.67 1.58
C TYR A 41 -23.60 -21.48 2.87
N GLY A 42 -24.76 -21.37 3.54
CA GLY A 42 -24.94 -21.92 4.87
C GLY A 42 -24.10 -21.15 5.90
N GLU A 43 -23.44 -21.87 6.81
CA GLU A 43 -22.54 -21.29 7.78
C GLU A 43 -21.14 -21.10 7.17
N ILE A 44 -20.66 -19.85 7.16
CA ILE A 44 -19.32 -19.52 6.69
C ILE A 44 -18.29 -20.04 7.71
N THR A 45 -17.35 -20.85 7.24
CA THR A 45 -16.25 -21.39 8.06
C THR A 45 -14.87 -21.22 7.44
N ASP A 46 -14.81 -20.77 6.18
CA ASP A 46 -13.60 -20.57 5.39
C ASP A 46 -13.82 -19.44 4.35
N TYR A 47 -12.78 -19.06 3.61
CA TYR A 47 -12.90 -18.13 2.49
C TYR A 47 -13.91 -18.62 1.45
N LEU A 48 -14.80 -17.73 1.04
CA LEU A 48 -15.80 -18.02 0.02
C LEU A 48 -15.24 -18.00 -1.41
N PHE A 49 -14.09 -17.33 -1.61
CA PHE A 49 -13.51 -17.09 -2.93
C PHE A 49 -11.99 -17.17 -2.94
N ASN A 50 -11.46 -17.67 -4.05
CA ASN A 50 -10.03 -17.70 -4.33
C ASN A 50 -9.66 -16.58 -5.30
N PHE A 51 -8.64 -15.80 -4.93
CA PHE A 51 -8.09 -14.75 -5.77
C PHE A 51 -6.75 -15.19 -6.34
N LYS A 52 -6.44 -14.79 -7.58
CA LYS A 52 -5.08 -14.91 -8.11
C LYS A 52 -4.14 -14.02 -7.30
N ASN A 53 -4.54 -12.76 -7.21
CA ASN A 53 -4.09 -11.73 -6.29
C ASN A 53 -5.35 -10.95 -5.93
N PHE A 54 -5.47 -10.54 -4.67
CA PHE A 54 -6.57 -9.68 -4.26
C PHE A 54 -6.26 -8.26 -4.74
N ALA A 55 -7.20 -7.62 -5.45
CA ALA A 55 -7.03 -6.26 -5.95
C ALA A 55 -7.02 -5.21 -4.83
N ALA A 56 -6.99 -3.94 -5.21
CA ALA A 56 -6.96 -2.85 -4.26
C ALA A 56 -8.28 -2.73 -3.50
N ASP A 57 -8.19 -2.15 -2.30
CA ASP A 57 -9.33 -1.98 -1.41
C ASP A 57 -9.20 -0.67 -0.64
N ASP A 58 -10.28 0.08 -0.48
CA ASP A 58 -10.24 1.35 0.23
C ASP A 58 -9.95 1.18 1.72
N ASP A 59 -10.41 0.07 2.30
CA ASP A 59 -10.05 -0.41 3.64
C ASP A 59 -8.55 -0.64 3.83
N SER A 60 -7.79 -0.86 2.76
CA SER A 60 -6.34 -1.00 2.80
C SER A 60 -5.62 0.29 2.39
N ASN A 61 -6.13 0.99 1.37
CA ASN A 61 -5.55 2.22 0.83
C ASN A 61 -5.53 3.33 1.91
N GLY A 62 -6.67 3.61 2.53
CA GLY A 62 -6.80 4.68 3.50
C GLY A 62 -5.80 4.56 4.66
N PRO A 63 -5.82 3.45 5.45
CA PRO A 63 -4.93 3.33 6.60
C PRO A 63 -3.43 3.36 6.25
N LEU A 64 -3.04 2.77 5.11
CA LEU A 64 -1.62 2.67 4.70
C LEU A 64 -1.07 3.98 4.11
N PHE A 65 -1.91 4.80 3.49
CA PHE A 65 -1.48 6.08 2.94
C PHE A 65 -1.72 7.27 3.89
N PHE A 66 -2.79 7.29 4.69
CA PHE A 66 -3.06 8.44 5.57
C PHE A 66 -2.06 8.55 6.73
N ILE A 67 -1.51 7.44 7.20
CA ILE A 67 -0.46 7.47 8.23
C ILE A 67 0.84 8.13 7.74
N ARG A 68 1.05 8.23 6.42
CA ARG A 68 2.20 8.93 5.82
C ARG A 68 2.25 10.41 6.15
N ALA A 69 1.16 11.00 6.64
CA ALA A 69 1.17 12.35 7.21
C ALA A 69 2.25 12.55 8.29
N LEU A 70 2.62 11.48 9.00
CA LEU A 70 3.71 11.47 9.98
C LEU A 70 5.10 11.69 9.34
N GLU A 71 5.33 11.11 8.16
CA GLU A 71 6.55 11.32 7.38
C GLU A 71 6.56 12.70 6.72
N ASP A 72 5.40 13.09 6.22
CA ASP A 72 5.24 14.18 5.28
C ASP A 72 5.22 15.56 5.93
N TYR A 73 4.57 15.66 7.09
CA TYR A 73 4.26 16.94 7.72
C TYR A 73 4.66 17.01 9.20
N ALA A 74 4.62 15.88 9.93
CA ALA A 74 4.70 15.88 11.39
C ALA A 74 6.07 15.44 11.96
N TYR A 75 7.16 15.60 11.21
CA TYR A 75 8.50 15.29 11.74
C TYR A 75 8.92 16.25 12.88
N GLU A 76 8.34 17.47 12.95
CA GLU A 76 8.73 18.53 13.89
C GLU A 76 7.56 19.20 14.64
N ASN A 77 6.30 18.89 14.30
CA ASN A 77 5.10 19.58 14.83
C ASN A 77 3.99 18.59 15.21
N GLU A 78 3.02 19.06 16.01
CA GLU A 78 1.79 18.32 16.28
C GLU A 78 1.04 18.00 14.97
N LEU A 79 0.62 16.74 14.79
CA LEU A 79 -0.22 16.35 13.65
C LEU A 79 -1.61 17.00 13.77
N THR A 80 -2.07 17.67 12.70
CA THR A 80 -3.37 18.35 12.64
C THR A 80 -4.26 17.75 11.55
N PRO A 81 -5.59 17.96 11.61
CA PRO A 81 -6.50 17.56 10.53
C PRO A 81 -6.12 18.13 9.16
N GLU A 82 -5.60 19.36 9.11
CA GLU A 82 -5.15 20.01 7.87
C GLU A 82 -4.00 19.24 7.23
N HIS A 83 -2.99 18.80 8.00
CA HIS A 83 -1.91 17.96 7.48
C HIS A 83 -2.45 16.65 6.89
N LEU A 84 -3.42 16.03 7.56
CA LEU A 84 -4.07 14.80 7.07
C LEU A 84 -4.88 15.07 5.79
N GLY A 85 -5.57 16.21 5.69
CA GLY A 85 -6.24 16.64 4.46
C GLY A 85 -5.28 16.92 3.30
N LEU A 86 -4.07 17.43 3.59
CA LEU A 86 -3.03 17.59 2.57
C LEU A 86 -2.46 16.22 2.13
N THR A 87 -2.31 15.26 3.04
CA THR A 87 -1.96 13.87 2.70
C THR A 87 -3.00 13.26 1.75
N TRP A 88 -4.29 13.50 1.97
CA TRP A 88 -5.34 13.09 1.03
C TRP A 88 -5.09 13.66 -0.38
N LEU A 89 -4.87 14.97 -0.48
CA LEU A 89 -4.61 15.63 -1.77
C LEU A 89 -3.33 15.14 -2.45
N ASN A 90 -2.34 14.67 -1.67
CA ASN A 90 -1.06 14.22 -2.18
C ASN A 90 -1.09 12.80 -2.76
N TYR A 91 -1.87 11.88 -2.17
CA TYR A 91 -1.85 10.46 -2.57
C TYR A 91 -3.08 10.01 -3.35
N ILE A 92 -4.23 10.67 -3.17
CA ILE A 92 -5.48 10.23 -3.80
C ILE A 92 -5.55 10.72 -5.25
N PRO A 93 -5.67 9.80 -6.23
CA PRO A 93 -6.02 10.15 -7.61
C PRO A 93 -7.33 10.95 -7.71
N TYR A 94 -7.48 11.74 -8.77
CA TYR A 94 -8.69 12.55 -8.96
C TYR A 94 -9.78 11.71 -9.62
N GLU A 95 -10.80 11.33 -8.85
CA GLU A 95 -12.03 10.67 -9.33
C GLU A 95 -11.86 9.26 -9.94
N HIS A 96 -10.78 8.55 -9.60
CA HIS A 96 -10.58 7.14 -9.94
C HIS A 96 -9.79 6.42 -8.84
N GLY A 97 -9.85 5.09 -8.77
CA GLY A 97 -9.11 4.28 -7.78
C GLY A 97 -9.30 4.67 -6.30
N PHE A 98 -8.41 4.24 -5.43
CA PHE A 98 -8.28 4.60 -3.99
C PHE A 98 -9.49 4.33 -3.07
N PHE A 99 -10.66 4.91 -3.32
CA PHE A 99 -11.92 4.71 -2.59
C PHE A 99 -13.17 4.87 -3.45
N TRP A 100 -14.34 4.71 -2.86
CA TRP A 100 -15.60 4.75 -3.61
C TRP A 100 -15.98 6.18 -4.07
N TRP A 101 -15.86 6.42 -5.38
CA TRP A 101 -16.26 7.67 -6.04
C TRP A 101 -17.79 7.77 -6.28
N GLY A 102 -18.59 7.61 -5.23
CA GLY A 102 -20.06 7.61 -5.28
C GLY A 102 -20.75 8.95 -5.59
N GLY A 103 -19.97 10.03 -5.74
CA GLY A 103 -20.43 11.36 -6.12
C GLY A 103 -20.53 12.37 -4.96
N TYR A 104 -20.31 13.65 -5.29
CA TYR A 104 -20.40 14.77 -4.35
C TYR A 104 -21.79 14.88 -3.70
N GLY A 105 -21.82 15.00 -2.37
CA GLY A 105 -23.05 15.03 -1.55
C GLY A 105 -23.69 13.65 -1.34
N LYS A 106 -23.04 12.55 -1.77
CA LYS A 106 -23.52 11.17 -1.56
C LYS A 106 -22.46 10.27 -0.93
N SER A 107 -21.27 10.20 -1.54
CA SER A 107 -20.10 9.53 -0.96
C SER A 107 -19.34 10.50 -0.08
N THR A 108 -19.01 10.09 1.13
CA THR A 108 -18.40 10.95 2.16
C THR A 108 -16.98 11.32 1.79
N GLU A 109 -16.19 10.34 1.38
CA GLU A 109 -14.79 10.46 0.96
C GLU A 109 -14.69 11.30 -0.31
N HIS A 110 -15.52 11.01 -1.31
CA HIS A 110 -15.60 11.80 -2.54
C HIS A 110 -15.93 13.27 -2.20
N THR A 111 -16.96 13.50 -1.38
CA THR A 111 -17.38 14.86 -1.00
C THR A 111 -16.26 15.62 -0.29
N ALA A 112 -15.60 14.98 0.67
CA ALA A 112 -14.50 15.57 1.42
C ALA A 112 -13.29 15.88 0.53
N TYR A 113 -12.93 14.98 -0.37
CA TYR A 113 -11.84 15.19 -1.33
C TYR A 113 -12.11 16.40 -2.23
N ILE A 114 -13.31 16.49 -2.80
CA ILE A 114 -13.71 17.64 -3.64
C ILE A 114 -13.79 18.94 -2.83
N ASN A 115 -14.22 18.89 -1.56
CA ASN A 115 -14.15 20.05 -0.66
C ASN A 115 -12.70 20.52 -0.45
N LEU A 116 -11.77 19.60 -0.18
CA LEU A 116 -10.34 19.90 -0.04
C LEU A 116 -9.78 20.52 -1.33
N ARG A 117 -10.10 19.94 -2.50
CA ARG A 117 -9.69 20.48 -3.82
C ARG A 117 -10.22 21.90 -4.07
N ASN A 118 -11.39 22.22 -3.53
CA ASN A 118 -12.01 23.55 -3.63
C ASN A 118 -11.59 24.50 -2.50
N GLY A 119 -10.55 24.16 -1.72
CA GLY A 119 -9.97 25.05 -0.71
C GLY A 119 -10.71 25.07 0.62
N ILE A 120 -11.59 24.11 0.90
CA ILE A 120 -12.20 23.92 2.22
C ILE A 120 -11.29 22.99 3.03
N PRO A 121 -10.55 23.50 4.04
CA PRO A 121 -9.59 22.67 4.77
C PRO A 121 -10.31 21.70 5.73
N ALA A 122 -9.64 20.59 6.06
CA ALA A 122 -10.00 19.77 7.20
C ALA A 122 -9.83 20.55 8.51
N PRO A 123 -10.67 20.34 9.54
CA PRO A 123 -11.74 19.35 9.61
C PRO A 123 -13.07 19.81 8.98
N ARG A 124 -13.16 21.06 8.48
CA ARG A 124 -14.40 21.57 7.88
C ARG A 124 -14.80 20.78 6.62
N SER A 125 -13.84 20.27 5.85
CA SER A 125 -14.09 19.44 4.66
C SER A 125 -15.01 18.23 4.91
N GLY A 126 -14.94 17.65 6.11
CA GLY A 126 -15.71 16.47 6.53
C GLY A 126 -16.86 16.75 7.50
N SER A 127 -17.03 17.99 7.95
CA SER A 127 -17.92 18.30 9.07
C SER A 127 -19.40 18.20 8.73
N ILE A 128 -20.23 17.97 9.76
CA ILE A 128 -21.70 18.04 9.65
C ILE A 128 -22.16 19.44 9.20
N GLU A 129 -21.49 20.50 9.67
CA GLU A 129 -21.81 21.87 9.25
C GLU A 129 -21.66 22.05 7.73
N GLN A 130 -20.65 21.43 7.14
CA GLN A 130 -20.36 21.54 5.71
C GLN A 130 -21.21 20.60 4.85
N ASN A 131 -21.39 19.35 5.28
CA ASN A 131 -21.93 18.28 4.44
C ASN A 131 -23.32 17.77 4.89
N GLY A 132 -23.82 18.23 6.04
CA GLY A 132 -24.99 17.66 6.70
C GLY A 132 -24.71 16.31 7.37
N PRO A 133 -25.57 15.87 8.30
CA PRO A 133 -25.35 14.64 9.07
C PRO A 133 -25.39 13.39 8.19
N THR A 134 -26.25 13.38 7.17
CA THR A 134 -26.38 12.24 6.25
C THR A 134 -25.07 11.87 5.56
N VAL A 135 -24.27 12.84 5.12
CA VAL A 135 -22.98 12.55 4.48
C VAL A 135 -21.88 12.39 5.52
N ALA A 136 -21.88 13.21 6.59
CA ALA A 136 -20.77 13.20 7.55
C ALA A 136 -20.74 11.98 8.48
N GLU A 137 -21.85 11.26 8.68
CA GLU A 137 -21.96 10.13 9.62
C GLU A 137 -21.99 8.75 8.94
N GLN A 138 -21.36 8.64 7.76
CA GLN A 138 -21.13 7.35 7.12
C GLN A 138 -19.97 6.58 7.78
N ILE A 139 -19.82 5.32 7.39
CA ILE A 139 -18.93 4.35 8.03
C ILE A 139 -17.44 4.66 7.87
N GLY A 140 -17.02 5.38 6.82
CA GLY A 140 -15.59 5.59 6.50
C GLY A 140 -14.74 6.15 7.65
N GLY A 141 -15.38 6.83 8.60
CA GLY A 141 -14.76 7.33 9.82
C GLY A 141 -14.16 6.25 10.72
N GLN A 142 -14.59 4.98 10.62
CA GLN A 142 -13.93 3.83 11.28
C GLN A 142 -13.08 2.97 10.32
N ILE A 143 -13.39 2.98 9.03
CA ILE A 143 -12.71 2.18 8.00
C ILE A 143 -11.20 2.46 7.96
N PHE A 144 -10.83 3.75 7.98
CA PHE A 144 -9.45 4.18 7.71
C PHE A 144 -8.55 4.30 8.95
N ILE A 145 -9.00 3.80 10.11
CA ILE A 145 -8.46 4.23 11.39
C ILE A 145 -7.53 3.21 12.08
N ASP A 146 -7.53 1.96 11.63
CA ASP A 146 -6.81 0.86 12.30
C ASP A 146 -5.34 1.18 12.62
N THR A 147 -4.63 1.82 11.68
CA THR A 147 -3.21 2.16 11.84
C THR A 147 -2.94 3.13 12.98
N TRP A 148 -3.87 4.02 13.34
CA TRP A 148 -3.72 4.93 14.48
C TRP A 148 -3.86 4.21 15.84
N GLY A 149 -4.64 3.13 15.89
CA GLY A 149 -4.70 2.23 17.04
C GLY A 149 -3.43 1.39 17.18
N LEU A 150 -2.93 0.85 16.07
CA LEU A 150 -1.68 0.06 16.01
C LEU A 150 -0.44 0.88 16.41
N LEU A 151 -0.45 2.18 16.07
CA LEU A 151 0.62 3.12 16.35
C LEU A 151 0.85 3.36 17.85
N VAL A 152 -0.21 3.28 18.66
CA VAL A 152 -0.20 3.73 20.06
C VAL A 152 -0.63 2.59 20.99
N PRO A 153 0.27 1.66 21.37
CA PRO A 153 -0.09 0.51 22.20
C PRO A 153 -0.41 0.90 23.65
N ASP A 154 -1.53 0.40 24.17
CA ASP A 154 -2.14 0.66 25.49
C ASP A 154 -2.12 2.13 25.96
N ASP A 155 -2.23 3.09 25.05
CA ASP A 155 -2.69 4.45 25.35
C ASP A 155 -3.88 4.75 24.44
N TYR A 156 -4.99 4.09 24.75
CA TYR A 156 -6.21 4.11 23.94
C TYR A 156 -6.82 5.51 23.82
N LYS A 157 -6.51 6.43 24.75
CA LYS A 157 -6.94 7.82 24.69
C LYS A 157 -6.15 8.59 23.63
N LEU A 158 -4.83 8.45 23.62
CA LEU A 158 -4.00 9.06 22.58
C LEU A 158 -4.29 8.46 21.19
N ALA A 159 -4.53 7.14 21.11
CA ALA A 159 -4.99 6.51 19.87
C ALA A 159 -6.30 7.13 19.35
N ALA A 160 -7.28 7.34 20.25
CA ALA A 160 -8.54 7.99 19.91
C ALA A 160 -8.36 9.47 19.49
N GLU A 161 -7.40 10.20 20.07
CA GLU A 161 -7.09 11.57 19.65
C GLU A 161 -6.55 11.62 18.21
N TYR A 162 -5.64 10.72 17.83
CA TYR A 162 -5.18 10.62 16.44
C TYR A 162 -6.30 10.21 15.50
N ALA A 163 -7.08 9.19 15.88
CA ALA A 163 -8.25 8.75 15.12
C ALA A 163 -9.26 9.88 14.90
N LYS A 164 -9.53 10.69 15.92
CA LYS A 164 -10.42 11.85 15.82
C LYS A 164 -9.93 12.84 14.76
N LYS A 165 -8.62 13.15 14.77
CA LYS A 165 -8.01 14.05 13.77
C LYS A 165 -8.12 13.46 12.36
N ALA A 166 -7.78 12.19 12.19
CA ALA A 166 -7.84 11.48 10.90
C ALA A 166 -9.27 11.39 10.35
N ALA A 167 -10.22 10.91 11.14
CA ALA A 167 -11.62 10.77 10.73
C ALA A 167 -12.24 12.14 10.38
N SER A 168 -11.86 13.21 11.08
CA SER A 168 -12.42 14.55 10.85
C SER A 168 -12.12 15.16 9.48
N VAL A 169 -11.20 14.57 8.70
CA VAL A 169 -10.94 15.01 7.32
C VAL A 169 -12.18 14.83 6.44
N SER A 170 -12.91 13.73 6.63
CA SER A 170 -14.09 13.38 5.82
C SER A 170 -15.39 13.21 6.60
N HIS A 171 -15.33 13.02 7.92
CA HIS A 171 -16.48 12.67 8.74
C HIS A 171 -16.75 13.67 9.88
N GLY A 172 -17.96 13.58 10.44
CA GLY A 172 -18.41 14.31 11.62
C GLY A 172 -19.26 13.43 12.53
N GLY A 173 -19.61 13.93 13.72
CA GLY A 173 -20.52 13.24 14.66
C GLY A 173 -20.13 11.80 14.97
N ASN A 174 -21.09 10.88 14.83
CA ASN A 174 -20.88 9.46 15.09
C ASN A 174 -19.84 8.81 14.15
N GLY A 175 -19.61 9.35 12.94
CA GLY A 175 -18.55 8.86 12.06
C GLY A 175 -17.16 9.02 12.69
N ILE A 176 -16.93 10.14 13.39
CA ILE A 176 -15.71 10.36 14.18
C ILE A 176 -15.68 9.45 15.41
N TYR A 177 -16.81 9.31 16.11
CA TYR A 177 -16.87 8.50 17.33
C TYR A 177 -16.60 7.02 17.06
N GLY A 178 -17.05 6.48 15.92
CA GLY A 178 -16.71 5.13 15.48
C GLY A 178 -15.20 4.94 15.28
N GLY A 179 -14.54 5.88 14.60
CA GLY A 179 -13.07 5.88 14.47
C GLY A 179 -12.37 5.91 15.83
N MET A 180 -12.79 6.80 16.72
CA MET A 180 -12.25 6.89 18.08
C MET A 180 -12.39 5.57 18.85
N PHE A 181 -13.58 4.95 18.79
CA PHE A 181 -13.87 3.67 19.42
C PHE A 181 -12.95 2.56 18.88
N VAL A 182 -12.87 2.39 17.57
CA VAL A 182 -12.07 1.33 16.94
C VAL A 182 -10.58 1.48 17.27
N ALA A 183 -10.01 2.69 17.13
CA ALA A 183 -8.61 2.93 17.48
C ALA A 183 -8.31 2.63 18.96
N ALA A 184 -9.22 3.03 19.85
CA ALA A 184 -9.09 2.76 21.28
C ALA A 184 -9.14 1.26 21.59
N CYS A 185 -10.04 0.51 20.95
CA CYS A 185 -10.13 -0.95 21.08
C CYS A 185 -8.84 -1.65 20.60
N ILE A 186 -8.32 -1.27 19.42
CA ILE A 186 -7.06 -1.82 18.89
C ILE A 186 -5.89 -1.51 19.83
N SER A 187 -5.79 -0.27 20.30
CA SER A 187 -4.76 0.15 21.26
C SER A 187 -4.83 -0.63 22.57
N ALA A 188 -6.02 -0.84 23.12
CA ALA A 188 -6.23 -1.60 24.35
C ALA A 188 -5.92 -3.09 24.19
N ALA A 189 -6.20 -3.66 23.01
CA ALA A 189 -5.96 -5.07 22.70
C ALA A 189 -4.49 -5.51 22.81
N PHE A 190 -3.54 -4.56 22.81
CA PHE A 190 -2.14 -4.88 23.02
C PHE A 190 -1.86 -5.53 24.40
N SER A 191 -2.65 -5.26 25.43
CA SER A 191 -2.47 -5.87 26.77
C SER A 191 -3.74 -6.50 27.31
N LYS A 192 -4.92 -5.95 26.98
CA LYS A 192 -6.20 -6.45 27.45
C LYS A 192 -6.56 -7.77 26.77
N LYS A 193 -7.05 -8.73 27.57
CA LYS A 193 -7.45 -10.06 27.10
C LYS A 193 -8.95 -10.31 27.18
N ASP A 194 -9.64 -9.56 28.02
CA ASP A 194 -11.08 -9.60 28.15
C ASP A 194 -11.72 -8.67 27.11
N ILE A 195 -12.74 -9.16 26.40
CA ILE A 195 -13.41 -8.40 25.33
C ILE A 195 -14.23 -7.25 25.91
N ASP A 196 -14.89 -7.46 27.04
CA ASP A 196 -15.67 -6.41 27.70
C ASP A 196 -14.74 -5.27 28.12
N GLU A 197 -13.58 -5.55 28.70
CA GLU A 197 -12.58 -4.52 29.03
C GLU A 197 -12.12 -3.70 27.80
N ILE A 198 -11.88 -4.36 26.67
CA ILE A 198 -11.50 -3.70 25.41
C ILE A 198 -12.61 -2.76 24.94
N ILE A 199 -13.86 -3.25 24.92
CA ILE A 199 -15.04 -2.48 24.53
C ILE A 199 -15.23 -1.28 25.47
N GLN A 200 -15.07 -1.47 26.79
CA GLN A 200 -15.20 -0.37 27.74
C GLN A 200 -14.13 0.72 27.54
N CYS A 201 -12.90 0.34 27.16
CA CYS A 201 -11.88 1.33 26.77
C CYS A 201 -12.35 2.16 25.56
N GLY A 202 -12.91 1.51 24.53
CA GLY A 202 -13.47 2.19 23.37
C GLY A 202 -14.64 3.11 23.70
N LEU A 203 -15.58 2.69 24.56
CA LEU A 203 -16.71 3.52 24.97
C LEU A 203 -16.29 4.72 25.83
N SER A 204 -15.19 4.60 26.57
CA SER A 204 -14.72 5.67 27.46
C SER A 204 -14.16 6.91 26.76
N VAL A 205 -13.89 6.83 25.45
CA VAL A 205 -13.33 7.94 24.66
C VAL A 205 -14.38 8.68 23.83
N ILE A 206 -15.63 8.21 23.80
CA ILE A 206 -16.73 8.85 23.09
C ILE A 206 -17.75 9.46 24.07
N PRO A 207 -18.61 10.41 23.65
CA PRO A 207 -19.65 10.95 24.52
C PRO A 207 -20.63 9.85 24.97
N SER A 208 -20.93 9.77 26.27
CA SER A 208 -21.77 8.72 26.84
C SER A 208 -23.25 8.79 26.43
N ASP A 209 -23.68 9.93 25.92
CA ASP A 209 -25.06 10.21 25.48
C ASP A 209 -25.24 10.24 23.96
N CYS A 210 -24.19 9.89 23.19
CA CYS A 210 -24.31 9.79 21.73
C CYS A 210 -25.02 8.49 21.29
N GLU A 211 -25.52 8.50 20.05
CA GLU A 211 -26.24 7.36 19.46
C GLU A 211 -25.36 6.10 19.38
N TYR A 212 -24.06 6.27 19.13
CA TYR A 212 -23.10 5.15 19.13
C TYR A 212 -23.02 4.46 20.50
N ALA A 213 -22.88 5.24 21.59
CA ALA A 213 -22.80 4.70 22.94
C ALA A 213 -24.11 3.99 23.34
N LYS A 214 -25.25 4.57 22.98
CA LYS A 214 -26.56 3.95 23.20
C LYS A 214 -26.70 2.62 22.46
N MET A 215 -26.38 2.57 21.17
CA MET A 215 -26.38 1.34 20.37
C MET A 215 -25.48 0.27 21.01
N ALA A 216 -24.27 0.65 21.41
CA ALA A 216 -23.33 -0.29 22.01
C ALA A 216 -23.86 -0.89 23.33
N HIS A 217 -24.47 -0.06 24.18
CA HIS A 217 -25.09 -0.53 25.42
C HIS A 217 -26.29 -1.46 25.17
N ASP A 218 -27.11 -1.19 24.16
CA ASP A 218 -28.23 -2.06 23.80
C ASP A 218 -27.75 -3.44 23.35
N ILE A 219 -26.65 -3.52 22.59
CA ILE A 219 -26.07 -4.79 22.14
C ILE A 219 -25.42 -5.54 23.29
N ILE A 220 -24.72 -4.85 24.21
CA ILE A 220 -24.20 -5.45 25.45
C ILE A 220 -25.35 -6.06 26.26
N ASN A 221 -26.46 -5.34 26.42
CA ASN A 221 -27.64 -5.84 27.13
C ASN A 221 -28.29 -7.05 26.42
N CYS A 222 -28.33 -7.03 25.09
CA CYS A 222 -28.84 -8.14 24.30
C CYS A 222 -27.96 -9.38 24.46
N HIS A 223 -26.63 -9.22 24.40
CA HIS A 223 -25.66 -10.28 24.67
C HIS A 223 -25.81 -10.87 26.07
N ASN A 224 -25.95 -10.02 27.10
CA ASN A 224 -26.16 -10.48 28.47
C ASN A 224 -27.47 -11.28 28.64
N SER A 225 -28.49 -10.99 27.84
CA SER A 225 -29.77 -11.69 27.88
C SER A 225 -29.77 -12.98 27.06
N HIS A 226 -28.97 -13.05 25.99
CA HIS A 226 -28.90 -14.18 25.05
C HIS A 226 -27.45 -14.52 24.69
N PRO A 227 -26.61 -14.97 25.65
CA PRO A 227 -25.14 -15.04 25.48
C PRO A 227 -24.65 -16.00 24.40
N ASP A 228 -25.42 -17.05 24.09
CA ASP A 228 -25.05 -18.06 23.09
C ASP A 228 -25.76 -17.91 21.75
N ASN A 229 -26.63 -16.90 21.59
CA ASN A 229 -27.49 -16.75 20.43
C ASN A 229 -27.29 -15.41 19.72
N TRP A 230 -26.19 -15.30 18.98
CA TRP A 230 -25.88 -14.10 18.21
C TRP A 230 -26.96 -13.78 17.17
N LYS A 231 -27.68 -14.78 16.64
CA LYS A 231 -28.75 -14.58 15.65
C LYS A 231 -29.94 -13.80 16.22
N GLU A 232 -30.29 -14.01 17.50
CA GLU A 232 -31.32 -13.23 18.19
C GLU A 232 -30.87 -11.77 18.40
N CYS A 233 -29.60 -11.55 18.75
CA CYS A 233 -29.05 -10.20 18.84
C CYS A 233 -28.97 -9.51 17.48
N PHE A 234 -28.59 -10.23 16.42
CA PHE A 234 -28.58 -9.68 15.08
C PHE A 234 -29.99 -9.32 14.60
N LYS A 235 -30.99 -10.15 14.91
CA LYS A 235 -32.41 -9.80 14.67
C LYS A 235 -32.80 -8.51 15.41
N PHE A 236 -32.39 -8.36 16.66
CA PHE A 236 -32.60 -7.11 17.41
C PHE A 236 -31.94 -5.91 16.70
N ILE A 237 -30.72 -6.07 16.18
CA ILE A 237 -30.03 -5.04 15.38
C ILE A 237 -30.81 -4.74 14.09
N GLN A 238 -31.32 -5.74 13.37
CA GLN A 238 -32.14 -5.52 12.17
C GLN A 238 -33.41 -4.71 12.49
N ASP A 239 -34.06 -5.01 13.61
CA ASP A 239 -35.33 -4.40 14.02
C ASP A 239 -35.18 -2.96 14.56
N ASN A 240 -33.99 -2.57 15.05
CA ASN A 240 -33.79 -1.28 15.75
C ASN A 240 -32.70 -0.39 15.13
N TYR A 241 -31.71 -1.00 14.47
CA TYR A 241 -30.46 -0.37 14.05
C TYR A 241 -30.08 -0.68 12.60
N SER A 242 -30.99 -1.20 11.76
CA SER A 242 -30.68 -1.45 10.34
C SER A 242 -30.51 -0.15 9.53
N TYR A 243 -30.00 -0.27 8.30
CA TYR A 243 -29.90 0.88 7.37
C TYR A 243 -31.23 1.61 7.13
N GLY A 244 -32.39 0.98 7.35
CA GLY A 244 -33.69 1.66 7.25
C GLY A 244 -33.93 2.73 8.33
N HIS A 245 -33.18 2.70 9.43
CA HIS A 245 -33.30 3.64 10.55
C HIS A 245 -32.39 4.87 10.43
N TYR A 246 -31.41 4.84 9.52
CA TYR A 246 -30.39 5.87 9.39
C TYR A 246 -30.27 6.36 7.94
N PRO A 247 -30.00 7.66 7.72
CA PRO A 247 -29.87 8.20 6.38
C PRO A 247 -28.49 7.88 5.77
N GLY A 248 -28.42 7.90 4.44
CA GLY A 248 -27.18 7.66 3.69
C GLY A 248 -27.13 6.26 3.10
N ASN A 249 -25.99 5.91 2.51
CA ASN A 249 -25.81 4.61 1.85
C ASN A 249 -25.24 3.55 2.80
N CYS A 250 -24.31 3.96 3.66
CA CYS A 250 -23.62 3.09 4.60
C CYS A 250 -23.35 3.85 5.90
N HIS A 251 -24.40 4.00 6.72
CA HIS A 251 -24.29 4.76 7.97
C HIS A 251 -23.41 4.02 8.99
N ILE A 252 -22.73 4.77 9.87
CA ILE A 252 -21.82 4.21 10.87
C ILE A 252 -22.53 3.26 11.87
N ILE A 253 -23.68 3.65 12.40
CA ILE A 253 -24.34 2.94 13.53
C ILE A 253 -24.69 1.46 13.23
N PRO A 254 -25.37 1.11 12.12
CA PRO A 254 -25.67 -0.29 11.78
C PRO A 254 -24.41 -1.17 11.70
N ASN A 255 -23.34 -0.63 11.13
CA ASN A 255 -22.08 -1.33 10.93
C ASN A 255 -21.32 -1.53 12.25
N SER A 256 -21.24 -0.49 13.06
CA SER A 256 -20.67 -0.58 14.40
C SER A 256 -21.45 -1.55 15.31
N ALA A 257 -22.77 -1.69 15.11
CA ALA A 257 -23.57 -2.69 15.78
C ALA A 257 -23.13 -4.13 15.43
N VAL A 258 -22.85 -4.40 14.16
CA VAL A 258 -22.30 -5.70 13.71
C VAL A 258 -20.92 -5.96 14.33
N ILE A 259 -20.04 -4.96 14.38
CA ILE A 259 -18.73 -5.09 15.05
C ILE A 259 -18.91 -5.44 16.54
N MET A 260 -19.76 -4.71 17.26
CA MET A 260 -20.03 -4.96 18.68
C MET A 260 -20.56 -6.38 18.92
N LEU A 261 -21.53 -6.81 18.11
CA LEU A 261 -22.07 -8.16 18.16
C LEU A 261 -20.97 -9.21 17.92
N SER A 262 -20.18 -9.03 16.87
CA SER A 262 -19.10 -9.96 16.52
C SER A 262 -18.05 -10.09 17.63
N LEU A 263 -17.61 -8.97 18.21
CA LEU A 263 -16.62 -8.98 19.29
C LEU A 263 -17.14 -9.75 20.52
N LEU A 264 -18.38 -9.45 20.96
CA LEU A 264 -19.00 -10.08 22.13
C LEU A 264 -19.21 -11.58 21.93
N TYR A 265 -19.91 -11.96 20.84
CA TYR A 265 -20.25 -13.36 20.59
C TYR A 265 -19.09 -14.19 20.04
N GLY A 266 -18.08 -13.55 19.46
CA GLY A 266 -16.82 -14.16 19.09
C GLY A 266 -16.00 -14.61 20.29
N ASN A 267 -16.24 -14.03 21.47
CA ASN A 267 -15.60 -14.37 22.75
C ASN A 267 -14.07 -14.45 22.65
N GLY A 268 -13.49 -13.54 21.86
CA GLY A 268 -12.04 -13.46 21.64
C GLY A 268 -11.42 -14.52 20.73
N ASP A 269 -12.19 -15.43 20.13
CA ASP A 269 -11.72 -16.36 19.09
C ASP A 269 -11.71 -15.66 17.72
N PHE A 270 -10.59 -15.74 17.00
CA PHE A 270 -10.41 -15.01 15.73
C PHE A 270 -11.39 -15.50 14.66
N SER A 271 -11.39 -16.81 14.37
CA SER A 271 -12.20 -17.40 13.30
C SER A 271 -13.69 -17.20 13.55
N LYS A 272 -14.14 -17.41 14.80
CA LYS A 272 -15.52 -17.21 15.22
C LYS A 272 -15.94 -15.75 15.05
N SER A 273 -15.11 -14.81 15.50
CA SER A 273 -15.42 -13.37 15.40
C SER A 273 -15.59 -12.95 13.93
N ILE A 274 -14.62 -13.25 13.06
CA ILE A 274 -14.69 -12.84 11.65
C ILE A 274 -15.84 -13.52 10.90
N ASN A 275 -16.14 -14.79 11.18
CA ASN A 275 -17.23 -15.51 10.53
C ASN A 275 -18.60 -14.98 10.98
N ILE A 276 -18.80 -14.71 12.28
CA ILE A 276 -20.04 -14.09 12.78
C ILE A 276 -20.24 -12.71 12.13
N CYS A 277 -19.18 -11.91 12.07
CA CYS A 277 -19.22 -10.59 11.44
C CYS A 277 -19.62 -10.69 9.97
N ASN A 278 -18.97 -11.59 9.22
CA ASN A 278 -19.23 -11.78 7.79
C ASN A 278 -20.64 -12.32 7.52
N MET A 279 -21.13 -13.23 8.37
CA MET A 279 -22.48 -13.77 8.27
C MET A 279 -23.57 -12.70 8.42
N CYS A 280 -23.33 -11.65 9.23
CA CYS A 280 -24.31 -10.56 9.40
C CYS A 280 -24.61 -9.82 8.08
N GLY A 281 -23.69 -9.84 7.12
CA GLY A 281 -23.84 -9.14 5.85
C GLY A 281 -23.62 -7.63 5.98
N TRP A 282 -24.27 -6.86 5.11
CA TRP A 282 -24.07 -5.40 4.96
C TRP A 282 -22.65 -5.08 4.48
N ASP A 283 -21.95 -4.14 5.11
CA ASP A 283 -20.60 -3.72 4.72
C ASP A 283 -19.56 -4.69 5.29
N THR A 284 -19.41 -5.85 4.65
CA THR A 284 -18.75 -7.02 5.27
C THR A 284 -17.24 -6.90 5.32
N ASP A 285 -16.59 -6.41 4.26
CA ASP A 285 -15.14 -6.24 4.22
C ASP A 285 -14.64 -5.36 5.36
N CYS A 286 -15.19 -4.17 5.54
CA CYS A 286 -14.73 -3.23 6.54
C CYS A 286 -15.04 -3.67 7.98
N ASN A 287 -16.24 -4.20 8.23
CA ASN A 287 -16.66 -4.65 9.56
C ASN A 287 -15.81 -5.85 10.00
N VAL A 288 -15.60 -6.81 9.10
CA VAL A 288 -14.76 -7.97 9.37
C VAL A 288 -13.30 -7.54 9.52
N ALA A 289 -12.83 -6.56 8.74
CA ALA A 289 -11.48 -6.03 8.85
C ALA A 289 -11.20 -5.38 10.21
N ASN A 290 -12.09 -4.51 10.70
CA ASN A 290 -11.92 -3.88 12.03
C ASN A 290 -11.94 -4.92 13.17
N VAL A 291 -12.88 -5.88 13.12
CA VAL A 291 -12.91 -7.02 14.07
C VAL A 291 -11.61 -7.82 13.98
N GLY A 292 -11.17 -8.14 12.77
CA GLY A 292 -9.94 -8.88 12.48
C GLY A 292 -8.72 -8.18 13.07
N THR A 293 -8.61 -6.86 12.93
CA THR A 293 -7.51 -6.09 13.54
C THR A 293 -7.54 -6.17 15.06
N ILE A 294 -8.68 -5.89 15.71
CA ILE A 294 -8.79 -5.90 17.18
C ILE A 294 -8.42 -7.28 17.74
N ILE A 295 -9.00 -8.33 17.18
CA ILE A 295 -8.77 -9.71 17.65
C ILE A 295 -7.37 -10.21 17.27
N GLY A 296 -6.85 -9.80 16.11
CA GLY A 296 -5.50 -10.10 15.66
C GLY A 296 -4.44 -9.53 16.60
N VAL A 297 -4.57 -8.27 17.02
CA VAL A 297 -3.67 -7.66 18.03
C VAL A 297 -3.81 -8.37 19.39
N LYS A 298 -5.04 -8.63 19.82
CA LYS A 298 -5.34 -9.29 21.11
C LYS A 298 -4.67 -10.66 21.20
N ASN A 299 -4.82 -11.47 20.15
CA ASN A 299 -4.42 -12.87 20.14
C ASN A 299 -2.97 -13.06 19.65
N GLY A 300 -2.43 -12.13 18.87
CA GLY A 300 -1.17 -12.32 18.16
C GLY A 300 -1.28 -13.38 17.06
N LEU A 301 -0.15 -13.69 16.43
CA LEU A 301 -0.07 -14.60 15.29
C LEU A 301 -0.57 -16.02 15.59
N GLU A 302 -0.37 -16.49 16.83
CA GLU A 302 -0.79 -17.84 17.27
C GLU A 302 -2.30 -18.03 17.27
N GLY A 303 -3.08 -16.96 17.49
CA GLY A 303 -4.54 -17.04 17.49
C GLY A 303 -5.18 -16.82 16.13
N ILE A 304 -4.38 -16.68 15.06
CA ILE A 304 -4.86 -16.60 13.68
C ILE A 304 -4.51 -17.92 12.99
N ASP A 305 -5.54 -18.74 12.70
CA ASP A 305 -5.35 -20.01 11.99
C ASP A 305 -4.61 -19.79 10.66
N TYR A 306 -3.63 -20.67 10.38
CA TYR A 306 -2.82 -20.60 9.18
C TYR A 306 -3.64 -20.64 7.89
N LYS A 307 -4.83 -21.27 7.90
CA LYS A 307 -5.74 -21.26 6.73
C LYS A 307 -6.14 -19.85 6.31
N TRP A 308 -6.23 -18.90 7.25
CA TRP A 308 -6.55 -17.51 6.96
C TRP A 308 -5.34 -16.74 6.44
N ARG A 309 -4.16 -17.03 6.97
CA ARG A 309 -2.89 -16.35 6.64
C ARG A 309 -2.33 -16.79 5.29
N LYS A 310 -2.35 -18.10 5.01
CA LYS A 310 -1.72 -18.69 3.82
C LYS A 310 -2.17 -18.04 2.50
N PRO A 311 -3.47 -17.77 2.25
CA PRO A 311 -3.89 -17.17 0.99
C PRO A 311 -3.46 -15.72 0.82
N ILE A 312 -3.20 -14.98 1.91
CA ILE A 312 -2.76 -13.57 1.87
C ILE A 312 -1.34 -13.47 1.33
N ASN A 313 -0.46 -14.38 1.74
CA ASN A 313 0.95 -14.43 1.35
C ASN A 313 1.66 -13.06 1.50
N ASP A 314 1.31 -12.30 2.54
CA ASP A 314 1.79 -10.95 2.83
C ASP A 314 1.59 -9.87 1.75
N LEU A 315 0.98 -10.18 0.61
CA LEU A 315 0.80 -9.20 -0.47
C LEU A 315 -0.35 -8.24 -0.14
N VAL A 316 -0.10 -6.95 -0.30
CA VAL A 316 -1.13 -5.90 -0.29
C VAL A 316 -0.99 -5.07 -1.54
N ILE A 317 -2.07 -5.00 -2.31
CA ILE A 317 -2.18 -4.19 -3.51
C ILE A 317 -2.99 -2.95 -3.18
N CYS A 318 -2.52 -1.79 -3.63
CA CYS A 318 -3.18 -0.53 -3.40
C CYS A 318 -3.41 0.24 -4.71
N SER A 319 -4.13 1.36 -4.61
CA SER A 319 -4.36 2.27 -5.73
C SER A 319 -4.17 3.71 -5.25
N SER A 320 -3.03 4.30 -5.59
CA SER A 320 -2.66 5.69 -5.31
C SER A 320 -1.89 6.29 -6.49
N VAL A 321 -1.63 7.60 -6.45
CA VAL A 321 -0.78 8.25 -7.48
C VAL A 321 0.70 7.86 -7.40
N ILE A 322 1.14 7.10 -6.39
CA ILE A 322 2.52 6.61 -6.28
C ILE A 322 2.56 5.12 -6.60
N GLY A 323 2.82 4.78 -7.87
CA GLY A 323 2.75 3.40 -8.37
C GLY A 323 3.68 2.43 -7.65
N SER A 324 4.89 2.88 -7.26
CA SER A 324 5.84 2.02 -6.52
C SER A 324 5.42 1.75 -5.07
N LEU A 325 4.47 2.53 -4.52
CA LEU A 325 3.88 2.31 -3.20
C LEU A 325 2.52 1.58 -3.30
N ASN A 326 2.12 1.15 -4.49
CA ASN A 326 0.90 0.37 -4.69
C ASN A 326 1.17 -1.15 -4.63
N ILE A 327 2.44 -1.54 -4.53
CA ILE A 327 2.90 -2.92 -4.30
C ILE A 327 3.54 -2.98 -2.92
N LEU A 328 2.76 -3.35 -1.91
CA LEU A 328 3.18 -3.38 -0.51
C LEU A 328 3.18 -4.81 0.04
N ASP A 329 3.88 -4.98 1.16
CA ASP A 329 3.78 -6.20 1.97
C ASP A 329 3.51 -5.91 3.44
N ILE A 330 2.78 -6.82 4.10
CA ILE A 330 2.33 -6.65 5.48
C ILE A 330 3.51 -6.53 6.47
N PRO A 331 4.58 -7.33 6.38
CA PRO A 331 5.76 -7.17 7.23
C PRO A 331 6.39 -5.77 7.14
N GLN A 332 6.57 -5.22 5.94
CA GLN A 332 7.09 -3.86 5.76
C GLN A 332 6.14 -2.79 6.29
N CYS A 333 4.84 -2.95 6.07
CA CYS A 333 3.83 -2.06 6.66
C CYS A 333 3.90 -2.08 8.19
N ALA A 334 4.06 -3.27 8.80
CA ALA A 334 4.19 -3.41 10.25
C ALA A 334 5.44 -2.69 10.78
N LEU A 335 6.59 -2.83 10.09
CA LEU A 335 7.83 -2.13 10.43
C LEU A 335 7.70 -0.62 10.26
N TYR A 336 7.07 -0.16 9.18
CA TYR A 336 6.82 1.26 8.91
C TYR A 336 5.99 1.91 10.03
N ILE A 337 4.87 1.29 10.41
CA ILE A 337 4.03 1.76 11.52
C ILE A 337 4.80 1.72 12.84
N SER A 338 5.50 0.61 13.12
CA SER A 338 6.27 0.43 14.35
C SER A 338 7.33 1.52 14.53
N LYS A 339 8.00 1.93 13.45
CA LYS A 339 9.01 3.01 13.46
C LYS A 339 8.43 4.30 14.05
N TYR A 340 7.20 4.67 13.68
CA TYR A 340 6.53 5.84 14.25
C TYR A 340 6.00 5.57 15.66
N GLY A 341 5.55 4.35 15.96
CA GLY A 341 5.11 3.97 17.30
C GLY A 341 6.22 4.08 18.36
N TYR A 342 7.42 3.57 18.04
CA TYR A 342 8.61 3.73 18.86
C TYR A 342 8.97 5.21 19.08
N LYS A 343 8.90 6.03 18.03
CA LYS A 343 9.14 7.47 18.12
C LYS A 343 8.13 8.16 19.05
N ILE A 344 6.83 7.89 18.89
CA ILE A 344 5.76 8.47 19.72
C ILE A 344 5.90 8.05 21.19
N ALA A 345 6.27 6.78 21.44
CA ALA A 345 6.55 6.29 22.79
C ALA A 345 7.85 6.86 23.41
N ASN A 346 8.67 7.52 22.58
CA ASN A 346 10.03 7.95 22.88
C ASN A 346 10.89 6.77 23.38
N ASP A 347 10.79 5.63 22.70
CA ASP A 347 11.54 4.40 22.97
C ASP A 347 12.48 4.11 21.79
N LEU A 348 13.76 4.36 21.98
CA LEU A 348 14.80 4.19 20.95
C LEU A 348 15.45 2.80 21.00
N SER A 349 14.92 1.87 21.80
CA SER A 349 15.50 0.52 21.87
C SER A 349 15.23 -0.30 20.61
N TYR A 350 14.12 -0.04 19.90
CA TYR A 350 13.64 -0.78 18.73
C TYR A 350 13.52 -2.32 18.91
N GLY A 351 13.67 -2.81 20.14
CA GLY A 351 13.67 -4.23 20.48
C GLY A 351 14.60 -5.07 19.60
N LYS A 352 14.16 -6.29 19.31
CA LYS A 352 14.87 -7.24 18.44
C LYS A 352 14.78 -6.93 16.94
N TYR A 353 14.09 -5.85 16.55
CA TYR A 353 13.88 -5.43 15.16
C TYR A 353 14.69 -4.17 14.80
N VAL A 354 15.71 -3.83 15.59
CA VAL A 354 16.52 -2.62 15.41
C VAL A 354 17.11 -2.48 14.02
N ASP A 355 17.62 -3.55 13.42
CA ASP A 355 18.23 -3.49 12.09
C ASP A 355 17.20 -3.17 11.01
N ALA A 356 16.03 -3.82 11.07
CA ALA A 356 14.92 -3.57 10.17
C ALA A 356 14.32 -2.16 10.33
N LEU A 357 14.22 -1.66 11.57
CA LEU A 357 13.61 -0.35 11.87
C LEU A 357 14.55 0.84 11.64
N SER A 358 15.86 0.62 11.75
CA SER A 358 16.89 1.63 11.46
C SER A 358 17.23 1.72 9.97
N GLY A 359 16.81 0.75 9.16
CA GLY A 359 17.11 0.67 7.73
C GLY A 359 18.49 0.09 7.42
N SER A 360 19.15 -0.55 8.38
CA SER A 360 20.42 -1.28 8.16
C SER A 360 20.21 -2.71 7.69
N GLY A 361 19.03 -3.29 7.94
CA GLY A 361 18.66 -4.65 7.52
C GLY A 361 18.09 -4.72 6.11
N ALA A 362 18.05 -5.94 5.56
CA ALA A 362 17.46 -6.21 4.25
C ALA A 362 15.96 -5.88 4.22
N LYS A 363 15.50 -5.41 3.05
CA LYS A 363 14.09 -5.10 2.78
C LYS A 363 13.16 -6.32 2.99
N TYR A 364 13.63 -7.52 2.64
CA TYR A 364 12.94 -8.79 2.87
C TYR A 364 13.81 -9.68 3.78
N ASN A 365 13.59 -9.54 5.09
CA ASN A 365 14.42 -10.16 6.14
C ASN A 365 13.75 -11.33 6.87
N PHE A 366 12.46 -11.60 6.61
CA PHE A 366 11.72 -12.74 7.18
C PHE A 366 11.73 -12.84 8.72
N ASN A 367 12.03 -11.74 9.43
CA ASN A 367 12.16 -11.73 10.89
C ASN A 367 10.83 -11.86 11.64
N LEU A 368 9.71 -11.62 10.96
CA LEU A 368 8.37 -11.76 11.52
C LEU A 368 7.89 -13.21 11.33
N PRO A 369 7.44 -13.91 12.39
CA PRO A 369 7.07 -15.32 12.28
C PRO A 369 5.99 -15.60 11.24
N GLY A 370 6.27 -16.49 10.29
CA GLY A 370 5.35 -16.82 9.20
C GLY A 370 5.26 -15.75 8.11
N SER A 371 6.18 -14.79 8.05
CA SER A 371 6.27 -13.84 6.94
C SER A 371 6.83 -14.49 5.68
N THR A 372 6.32 -14.05 4.54
CA THR A 372 6.74 -14.46 3.19
C THR A 372 7.07 -13.28 2.30
N HIS A 373 6.70 -12.04 2.68
CA HIS A 373 6.92 -10.83 1.88
C HIS A 373 6.43 -10.96 0.43
N GLY A 374 5.36 -11.73 0.17
CA GLY A 374 4.84 -11.92 -1.19
C GLY A 374 5.69 -12.81 -2.10
N PHE A 375 6.73 -13.48 -1.58
CA PHE A 375 7.52 -14.41 -2.38
C PHE A 375 6.67 -15.62 -2.82
N ARG A 376 6.99 -16.11 -4.01
CA ARG A 376 6.31 -17.23 -4.69
C ARG A 376 7.35 -18.23 -5.13
N ILE A 377 6.88 -19.44 -5.44
CA ILE A 377 7.69 -20.53 -5.95
C ILE A 377 7.05 -21.12 -7.20
N GLU A 378 7.86 -21.39 -8.21
CA GLU A 378 7.46 -22.09 -9.43
C GLU A 378 8.60 -23.00 -9.94
N SER A 379 8.26 -23.93 -10.83
CA SER A 379 9.22 -24.83 -11.47
C SER A 379 8.90 -24.97 -12.95
N ASP A 380 9.92 -25.24 -13.76
CA ASP A 380 9.78 -25.59 -15.18
C ASP A 380 9.10 -26.96 -15.39
N ASP A 381 9.02 -27.80 -14.35
CA ASP A 381 8.31 -29.09 -14.34
C ASP A 381 7.21 -29.14 -13.25
N SER A 382 6.42 -28.07 -13.15
CA SER A 382 5.39 -27.91 -12.10
C SER A 382 4.31 -29.01 -12.07
N GLU A 383 4.07 -29.74 -13.15
CA GLU A 383 3.07 -30.82 -13.19
C GLU A 383 3.53 -32.11 -12.47
N SER A 384 4.84 -32.33 -12.37
CA SER A 384 5.41 -33.58 -11.85
C SER A 384 5.95 -33.45 -10.42
N MET A 385 5.92 -32.24 -9.85
CA MET A 385 6.61 -31.87 -8.62
C MET A 385 5.68 -31.35 -7.53
N ASN A 386 6.02 -31.64 -6.27
CA ASN A 386 5.44 -30.93 -5.13
C ASN A 386 6.42 -29.86 -4.66
N LEU A 387 6.01 -28.60 -4.78
CA LEU A 387 6.75 -27.43 -4.31
C LEU A 387 6.12 -26.88 -3.04
N SER A 388 6.96 -26.46 -2.10
CA SER A 388 6.53 -25.66 -0.96
C SER A 388 7.50 -24.52 -0.68
N LEU A 389 6.93 -23.40 -0.24
CA LEU A 389 7.63 -22.24 0.25
C LEU A 389 6.99 -21.86 1.58
N LEU A 390 7.74 -21.93 2.67
CA LEU A 390 7.25 -21.72 4.03
C LEU A 390 8.28 -20.91 4.82
N HIS A 391 7.82 -20.09 5.75
CA HIS A 391 8.70 -19.50 6.76
C HIS A 391 9.30 -20.59 7.66
N SER A 392 10.55 -20.40 8.06
CA SER A 392 11.27 -21.24 9.02
C SER A 392 11.97 -20.35 10.04
N ASP A 393 11.78 -20.67 11.31
CA ASP A 393 12.47 -20.04 12.46
C ASP A 393 13.61 -20.93 13.01
N SER A 394 13.85 -22.10 12.40
CA SER A 394 14.86 -23.06 12.84
C SER A 394 16.21 -22.92 12.14
N VAL A 395 16.18 -22.38 10.93
CA VAL A 395 17.33 -22.20 10.04
C VAL A 395 17.15 -20.85 9.37
N PHE A 396 18.08 -19.94 9.63
CA PHE A 396 18.10 -18.58 9.09
C PHE A 396 19.55 -18.05 9.06
N HIS A 397 19.80 -17.02 8.26
CA HIS A 397 21.11 -16.37 8.15
C HIS A 397 21.24 -15.26 9.19
N SER A 398 20.24 -14.39 9.27
CA SER A 398 20.20 -13.28 10.22
C SER A 398 18.86 -13.19 10.94
N GLY A 399 18.82 -12.41 12.03
CA GLY A 399 17.60 -12.15 12.78
C GLY A 399 16.90 -13.40 13.32
N ASN A 400 15.66 -13.69 12.86
CA ASN A 400 14.80 -14.71 13.48
C ASN A 400 14.10 -15.68 12.50
N GLY A 401 14.33 -15.58 11.19
CA GLY A 401 13.67 -16.49 10.26
C GLY A 401 14.11 -16.33 8.82
N ALA A 402 13.78 -17.32 8.00
CA ALA A 402 14.10 -17.38 6.59
C ALA A 402 12.98 -18.10 5.81
N LEU A 403 13.01 -18.01 4.48
CA LEU A 403 12.13 -18.80 3.63
C LEU A 403 12.74 -20.17 3.33
N LYS A 404 12.07 -21.21 3.81
CA LYS A 404 12.35 -22.61 3.45
C LYS A 404 11.67 -22.97 2.14
N ILE A 405 12.45 -23.59 1.28
CA ILE A 405 12.07 -24.12 -0.03
C ILE A 405 12.13 -25.63 0.06
N SER A 406 11.12 -26.32 -0.45
CA SER A 406 11.19 -27.76 -0.64
C SER A 406 10.58 -28.15 -1.98
N GLY A 407 11.32 -28.96 -2.73
CA GLY A 407 10.86 -29.56 -3.98
C GLY A 407 11.07 -31.07 -3.89
N SER A 408 10.01 -31.86 -4.10
CA SER A 408 10.16 -33.31 -4.29
C SER A 408 10.13 -33.68 -5.77
N THR A 409 10.55 -34.91 -6.06
CA THR A 409 10.62 -35.49 -7.41
C THR A 409 11.54 -34.75 -8.40
N MET A 410 12.55 -34.03 -7.91
CA MET A 410 13.55 -33.30 -8.69
C MET A 410 14.33 -34.22 -9.64
N ALA A 411 14.48 -33.80 -10.90
CA ALA A 411 15.41 -34.41 -11.84
C ALA A 411 16.64 -33.52 -12.05
N TYR A 412 17.70 -34.08 -12.64
CA TYR A 412 18.84 -33.30 -13.11
C TYR A 412 18.40 -32.16 -14.04
N GLY A 413 18.87 -30.94 -13.75
CA GLY A 413 18.61 -29.77 -14.58
C GLY A 413 17.26 -29.08 -14.32
N THR A 414 16.38 -29.64 -13.51
CA THR A 414 15.13 -28.99 -13.09
C THR A 414 15.42 -27.65 -12.42
N GLU A 415 14.65 -26.62 -12.78
CA GLU A 415 14.80 -25.26 -12.30
C GLU A 415 13.65 -24.89 -11.36
N ILE A 416 13.97 -24.51 -10.13
CA ILE A 416 13.03 -23.88 -9.20
C ILE A 416 13.31 -22.37 -9.19
N LYS A 417 12.27 -21.58 -9.40
CA LYS A 417 12.31 -20.12 -9.23
C LYS A 417 11.60 -19.73 -7.95
N VAL A 418 12.26 -18.94 -7.12
CA VAL A 418 11.69 -18.32 -5.91
C VAL A 418 11.78 -16.82 -6.06
N PHE A 419 10.65 -16.14 -6.13
CA PHE A 419 10.60 -14.77 -6.66
C PHE A 419 9.56 -13.89 -6.00
N ASN A 420 9.82 -12.59 -6.04
CA ASN A 420 8.86 -11.55 -5.72
C ASN A 420 8.52 -10.79 -7.01
N LYS A 421 7.25 -10.37 -7.15
CA LYS A 421 6.82 -9.55 -8.29
C LYS A 421 7.09 -8.08 -8.02
N THR A 422 7.79 -7.44 -8.96
CA THR A 422 8.16 -6.03 -8.91
C THR A 422 7.23 -5.15 -9.74
N TYR A 423 6.37 -5.75 -10.56
CA TYR A 423 5.29 -5.09 -11.31
C TYR A 423 4.13 -6.06 -11.53
N TYR A 424 2.90 -5.54 -11.59
CA TYR A 424 1.68 -6.32 -11.80
C TYR A 424 0.89 -5.78 -12.99
N ARG A 425 0.17 -6.65 -13.66
CA ARG A 425 -0.71 -6.34 -14.80
C ARG A 425 -2.16 -6.73 -14.52
N PRO A 426 -3.14 -6.26 -15.31
CA PRO A 426 -4.53 -6.68 -15.17
C PRO A 426 -4.74 -8.21 -15.12
N ASP A 427 -4.00 -8.96 -15.94
CA ASP A 427 -4.11 -10.43 -16.01
C ASP A 427 -3.63 -11.17 -14.74
N ASP A 428 -2.89 -10.49 -13.86
CA ASP A 428 -2.48 -11.00 -12.55
C ASP A 428 -3.66 -11.04 -11.56
N PHE A 429 -4.78 -10.40 -11.86
CA PHE A 429 -5.94 -10.32 -11.00
C PHE A 429 -7.14 -11.08 -11.60
N ASN A 430 -8.12 -11.37 -10.75
CA ASN A 430 -9.44 -11.86 -11.16
C ASN A 430 -10.57 -10.94 -10.70
N ASP A 431 -10.21 -9.75 -10.22
CA ASP A 431 -11.02 -8.60 -9.85
C ASP A 431 -10.23 -7.32 -10.16
N SER A 432 -10.90 -6.17 -10.10
CA SER A 432 -10.29 -4.85 -10.27
C SER A 432 -10.90 -3.85 -9.30
N ARG A 433 -11.20 -4.30 -8.06
CA ARG A 433 -11.71 -3.43 -6.99
C ARG A 433 -10.76 -2.23 -6.84
N TYR A 434 -11.36 -1.05 -6.84
CA TYR A 434 -10.68 0.25 -6.73
C TYR A 434 -9.47 0.42 -7.65
N ASP A 435 -9.49 -0.23 -8.82
CA ASP A 435 -8.56 -0.08 -9.93
C ASP A 435 -7.08 0.09 -9.51
N PRO A 436 -6.36 -1.03 -9.28
CA PRO A 436 -4.93 -1.00 -9.03
C PRO A 436 -4.16 -0.28 -10.13
N ALA A 437 -3.09 0.41 -9.75
CA ALA A 437 -2.26 1.20 -10.66
C ALA A 437 -0.79 1.04 -10.25
N PHE A 438 0.15 0.89 -11.17
CA PHE A 438 1.51 0.47 -10.80
C PHE A 438 2.63 1.22 -11.52
N SER A 439 3.73 1.37 -10.78
CA SER A 439 5.06 1.59 -11.33
C SER A 439 5.97 0.51 -10.75
N PRO A 440 6.99 0.04 -11.49
CA PRO A 440 7.89 -0.98 -10.96
C PRO A 440 8.51 -0.59 -9.61
N THR A 441 8.78 -1.57 -8.76
CA THR A 441 9.54 -1.35 -7.51
C THR A 441 11.04 -1.54 -7.69
N LEU A 442 11.45 -2.19 -8.78
CA LEU A 442 12.84 -2.47 -9.15
C LEU A 442 13.08 -2.07 -10.60
N TYR A 443 14.24 -1.50 -10.88
CA TYR A 443 14.63 -0.96 -12.19
C TYR A 443 16.01 -1.46 -12.63
N PRO A 444 16.30 -1.50 -13.94
CA PRO A 444 17.66 -1.76 -14.43
C PRO A 444 18.66 -0.74 -13.87
N GLY A 445 19.93 -1.13 -13.70
CA GLY A 445 20.97 -0.34 -13.03
C GLY A 445 21.06 -0.56 -11.51
N GLN A 446 20.02 -1.10 -10.88
CA GLN A 446 20.02 -1.44 -9.46
C GLN A 446 20.68 -2.80 -9.20
N THR A 447 21.06 -3.04 -7.94
CA THR A 447 21.70 -4.28 -7.50
C THR A 447 20.75 -5.06 -6.60
N ILE A 448 20.54 -6.34 -6.93
CA ILE A 448 19.87 -7.31 -6.04
C ILE A 448 20.93 -8.03 -5.20
N SER A 449 20.62 -8.28 -3.93
CA SER A 449 21.41 -9.18 -3.09
C SER A 449 20.54 -10.08 -2.25
N GLY A 450 21.08 -11.22 -1.85
CA GLY A 450 20.44 -12.09 -0.86
C GLY A 450 21.26 -13.33 -0.55
N HIS A 451 20.87 -14.05 0.49
CA HIS A 451 21.57 -15.23 0.97
C HIS A 451 20.76 -16.48 0.62
N ILE A 452 21.47 -17.54 0.22
CA ILE A 452 20.89 -18.85 -0.05
C ILE A 452 21.72 -19.93 0.62
N MET A 453 21.06 -20.97 1.11
CA MET A 453 21.70 -22.18 1.65
C MET A 453 21.00 -23.42 1.11
N LEU A 454 21.79 -24.39 0.63
CA LEU A 454 21.32 -25.76 0.38
C LEU A 454 21.40 -26.55 1.70
N ASP A 455 20.33 -27.23 2.11
CA ASP A 455 20.34 -28.03 3.34
C ASP A 455 21.27 -29.24 3.20
N LYS A 456 21.87 -29.69 4.31
CA LYS A 456 22.68 -30.92 4.34
C LYS A 456 21.85 -32.19 4.11
N GLU A 457 20.55 -32.12 4.38
CA GLU A 457 19.59 -33.20 4.14
C GLU A 457 19.00 -33.17 2.73
N SER A 458 19.36 -32.19 1.89
CA SER A 458 19.01 -32.20 0.46
C SER A 458 19.63 -33.42 -0.22
N GLU A 459 18.82 -34.20 -0.95
CA GLU A 459 19.27 -35.44 -1.60
C GLU A 459 19.97 -35.17 -2.95
N THR A 460 19.85 -33.95 -3.47
CA THR A 460 20.52 -33.49 -4.70
C THR A 460 21.39 -32.26 -4.43
N GLY A 461 22.51 -32.18 -5.15
CA GLY A 461 23.30 -30.97 -5.26
C GLY A 461 22.57 -29.89 -6.07
N ALA A 462 22.89 -28.62 -5.84
CA ALA A 462 22.26 -27.51 -6.56
C ALA A 462 23.24 -26.40 -6.91
N ALA A 463 22.97 -25.68 -7.99
CA ALA A 463 23.54 -24.36 -8.24
C ALA A 463 22.46 -23.30 -8.11
N ALA A 464 22.84 -22.06 -7.83
CA ALA A 464 21.90 -20.94 -7.80
C ALA A 464 22.47 -19.67 -8.42
N CYS A 465 21.58 -18.87 -8.99
CA CYS A 465 21.83 -17.50 -9.44
C CYS A 465 20.65 -16.61 -9.05
N LEU A 466 20.86 -15.30 -9.10
CA LEU A 466 19.77 -14.32 -9.09
C LEU A 466 19.30 -14.05 -10.51
N TYR A 467 18.07 -13.61 -10.67
CA TYR A 467 17.53 -13.22 -11.97
C TYR A 467 16.52 -12.06 -11.87
N VAL A 468 16.29 -11.42 -13.00
CA VAL A 468 15.13 -10.55 -13.26
C VAL A 468 14.45 -10.95 -14.56
N LYS A 469 13.15 -10.67 -14.66
CA LYS A 469 12.36 -10.88 -15.88
C LYS A 469 11.85 -9.55 -16.41
N ASP A 470 12.18 -9.26 -17.66
CA ASP A 470 11.58 -8.15 -18.40
C ASP A 470 10.22 -8.58 -18.94
N GLY A 471 9.16 -7.96 -18.42
CA GLY A 471 7.78 -8.15 -18.83
C GLY A 471 7.45 -7.70 -20.24
N ASN A 472 8.16 -6.68 -20.74
CA ASN A 472 7.90 -6.16 -22.07
C ASN A 472 8.45 -7.10 -23.16
N SER A 473 9.61 -7.72 -22.93
CA SER A 473 10.21 -8.66 -23.88
C SER A 473 10.02 -10.15 -23.54
N GLY A 474 9.58 -10.48 -22.33
CA GLY A 474 9.52 -11.84 -21.79
C GLY A 474 10.88 -12.49 -21.51
N LYS A 475 11.97 -11.72 -21.47
CA LYS A 475 13.34 -12.24 -21.36
C LYS A 475 13.79 -12.29 -19.90
N TYR A 476 14.51 -13.36 -19.55
CA TYR A 476 15.20 -13.51 -18.27
C TYR A 476 16.65 -13.01 -18.40
N TYR A 477 17.10 -12.29 -17.37
CA TYR A 477 18.47 -11.84 -17.22
C TYR A 477 18.99 -12.38 -15.89
N GLU A 478 20.14 -13.06 -15.92
CA GLU A 478 20.62 -13.86 -14.80
C GLU A 478 22.03 -13.44 -14.39
N SER A 479 22.32 -13.53 -13.09
CA SER A 479 23.68 -13.44 -12.57
C SER A 479 24.47 -14.72 -12.91
N CYS A 480 25.78 -14.69 -12.68
CA CYS A 480 26.56 -15.93 -12.70
C CYS A 480 26.01 -16.93 -11.67
N ALA A 481 25.80 -18.17 -12.08
CA ALA A 481 25.42 -19.25 -11.17
C ALA A 481 26.62 -19.74 -10.37
N ILE A 482 26.41 -19.98 -9.08
CA ILE A 482 27.39 -20.61 -8.19
C ILE A 482 26.94 -22.00 -7.80
N GLN A 483 27.88 -22.90 -7.58
CA GLN A 483 27.60 -24.18 -6.96
C GLN A 483 27.31 -23.96 -5.46
N LEU A 484 26.22 -24.53 -4.95
CA LEU A 484 25.89 -24.46 -3.54
C LEU A 484 26.63 -25.54 -2.75
N GLU A 485 27.21 -25.14 -1.63
CA GLU A 485 27.85 -26.02 -0.65
C GLU A 485 26.84 -26.38 0.45
N PRO A 486 26.48 -27.67 0.62
CA PRO A 486 25.48 -28.07 1.61
C PRO A 486 25.80 -27.59 3.04
N GLY A 487 24.84 -26.92 3.66
CA GLY A 487 24.90 -26.40 5.02
C GLY A 487 25.68 -25.10 5.20
N THR A 488 25.97 -24.38 4.11
CA THR A 488 26.67 -23.09 4.14
C THR A 488 25.81 -22.00 3.49
N TRP A 489 25.60 -20.89 4.21
CA TRP A 489 24.99 -19.69 3.64
C TRP A 489 25.95 -19.03 2.65
N GLN A 490 25.47 -18.76 1.45
CA GLN A 490 26.22 -18.11 0.39
C GLN A 490 25.48 -16.86 -0.08
N LYS A 491 26.19 -15.74 -0.13
CA LYS A 491 25.65 -14.47 -0.62
C LYS A 491 25.70 -14.44 -2.15
N LEU A 492 24.57 -14.11 -2.77
CA LEU A 492 24.47 -13.75 -4.18
C LEU A 492 24.32 -12.23 -4.31
N ASN A 493 24.93 -11.67 -5.35
CA ASN A 493 24.73 -10.29 -5.76
C ASN A 493 24.55 -10.24 -7.28
N TYR A 494 23.66 -9.37 -7.75
CA TYR A 494 23.43 -9.15 -9.17
C TYR A 494 23.25 -7.67 -9.47
N ASP A 495 24.28 -7.08 -10.07
CA ASP A 495 24.21 -5.74 -10.66
C ASP A 495 23.43 -5.85 -11.98
N ILE A 496 22.18 -5.39 -11.98
CA ILE A 496 21.32 -5.47 -13.16
C ILE A 496 21.89 -4.48 -14.18
N PRO A 497 22.29 -4.93 -15.37
CA PRO A 497 22.82 -4.02 -16.38
C PRO A 497 21.74 -3.03 -16.82
N ARG A 498 22.15 -1.95 -17.49
CA ARG A 498 21.22 -1.10 -18.23
C ARG A 498 20.44 -1.95 -19.26
N ILE A 499 19.12 -1.91 -19.19
CA ILE A 499 18.22 -2.59 -20.13
C ILE A 499 17.13 -1.59 -20.57
N ASP A 500 17.30 -1.01 -21.76
CA ASP A 500 16.39 0.00 -22.28
C ASP A 500 15.03 -0.61 -22.72
N GLY A 501 13.95 0.04 -22.29
CA GLY A 501 12.56 -0.35 -22.55
C GLY A 501 12.07 -1.54 -21.73
N ALA A 502 12.78 -1.92 -20.67
CA ALA A 502 12.37 -3.00 -19.79
C ALA A 502 11.34 -2.55 -18.77
N CYS A 503 10.42 -3.46 -18.46
CA CYS A 503 9.54 -3.40 -17.29
C CYS A 503 9.87 -4.62 -16.42
N LEU A 504 10.68 -4.47 -15.38
CA LEU A 504 11.05 -5.61 -14.54
C LEU A 504 9.84 -6.05 -13.73
N GLU A 505 9.32 -7.24 -14.03
CA GLU A 505 8.10 -7.80 -13.40
C GLU A 505 8.39 -8.75 -12.25
N GLU A 506 9.54 -9.40 -12.28
CA GLU A 506 9.95 -10.40 -11.30
C GLU A 506 11.43 -10.24 -10.99
N MET A 507 11.78 -10.48 -9.73
CA MET A 507 13.14 -10.65 -9.26
C MET A 507 13.22 -11.82 -8.27
N GLY A 508 14.30 -12.59 -8.30
CA GLY A 508 14.40 -13.73 -7.42
C GLY A 508 15.61 -14.62 -7.64
N PHE A 509 15.51 -15.82 -7.09
CA PHE A 509 16.52 -16.87 -7.14
C PHE A 509 16.09 -17.94 -8.12
N LYS A 510 17.03 -18.42 -8.91
CA LYS A 510 16.89 -19.63 -9.72
C LYS A 510 17.80 -20.70 -9.16
N ILE A 511 17.23 -21.84 -8.76
CA ILE A 511 17.91 -22.98 -8.16
C ILE A 511 17.84 -24.14 -9.14
N ILE A 512 18.99 -24.67 -9.53
CA ILE A 512 19.12 -25.69 -10.56
C ILE A 512 19.67 -26.97 -9.94
N SER A 513 18.90 -28.05 -10.02
CA SER A 513 19.34 -29.38 -9.58
C SER A 513 20.53 -29.88 -10.42
N LYS A 514 21.53 -30.48 -9.78
CA LYS A 514 22.79 -30.90 -10.41
C LYS A 514 22.97 -32.40 -10.56
N ASP A 515 22.09 -33.21 -9.98
CA ASP A 515 22.18 -34.65 -10.06
C ASP A 515 20.86 -35.33 -9.72
N GLY A 516 20.84 -36.65 -9.88
CA GLY A 516 19.75 -37.50 -9.43
C GLY A 516 18.51 -37.50 -10.33
N PHE A 517 17.58 -38.37 -9.93
CA PHE A 517 16.24 -38.50 -10.50
C PHE A 517 15.28 -38.73 -9.34
N ARG A 518 14.18 -37.98 -9.34
CA ARG A 518 13.17 -37.96 -8.28
C ARG A 518 13.74 -37.71 -6.87
N GLN A 519 14.69 -36.79 -6.75
CA GLN A 519 15.29 -36.41 -5.47
C GLN A 519 14.48 -35.33 -4.75
N THR A 520 14.73 -35.17 -3.47
CA THR A 520 14.22 -34.07 -2.65
C THR A 520 15.27 -32.97 -2.56
N LEU A 521 14.90 -31.74 -2.90
CA LEU A 521 15.69 -30.54 -2.69
C LEU A 521 15.14 -29.77 -1.49
N ILE A 522 16.03 -29.36 -0.58
CA ILE A 522 15.70 -28.48 0.54
C ILE A 522 16.70 -27.33 0.52
N ALA A 523 16.20 -26.10 0.45
CA ALA A 523 17.02 -24.89 0.48
C ALA A 523 16.36 -23.79 1.31
N TYR A 524 17.12 -22.76 1.65
CA TYR A 524 16.63 -21.59 2.38
C TYR A 524 17.12 -20.31 1.72
N ILE A 525 16.29 -19.27 1.75
CA ILE A 525 16.64 -17.92 1.31
C ILE A 525 16.39 -16.94 2.46
N ASP A 526 17.30 -15.99 2.63
CA ASP A 526 17.22 -14.96 3.66
C ASP A 526 17.87 -13.65 3.20
N ASP A 527 17.57 -12.56 3.93
CA ASP A 527 18.12 -11.21 3.74
C ASP A 527 18.11 -10.75 2.27
N VAL A 528 16.96 -10.81 1.61
CA VAL A 528 16.82 -10.37 0.22
C VAL A 528 16.60 -8.86 0.18
N ASP A 529 17.37 -8.17 -0.65
CA ASP A 529 17.32 -6.72 -0.77
C ASP A 529 17.62 -6.28 -2.20
N PHE A 530 17.21 -5.05 -2.53
CA PHE A 530 17.67 -4.37 -3.72
C PHE A 530 17.85 -2.88 -3.45
N ASN A 531 18.92 -2.31 -4.00
CA ASN A 531 19.29 -0.92 -3.81
C ASN A 531 20.09 -0.39 -5.01
N GLY A 532 20.52 0.86 -4.92
CA GLY A 532 21.22 1.54 -6.00
C GLY A 532 20.29 2.36 -6.88
N LEU A 533 20.89 3.04 -7.85
CA LEU A 533 20.22 3.99 -8.74
C LEU A 533 19.75 3.30 -10.01
N ALA A 534 18.59 3.70 -10.52
CA ALA A 534 18.12 3.25 -11.82
C ALA A 534 19.02 3.81 -12.95
N ASP A 535 19.28 2.99 -13.96
CA ASP A 535 19.96 3.35 -15.21
C ASP A 535 19.27 2.65 -16.38
N TYR A 536 18.32 3.35 -17.02
CA TYR A 536 17.57 2.83 -18.16
C TYR A 536 16.80 3.94 -18.89
N SER A 537 16.29 3.64 -20.08
CA SER A 537 15.27 4.44 -20.75
C SER A 537 13.93 3.73 -20.87
N ILE A 538 12.83 4.49 -20.83
CA ILE A 538 11.50 3.99 -21.19
C ILE A 538 11.34 4.05 -22.72
N ASP A 539 10.83 2.96 -23.29
CA ASP A 539 10.46 2.86 -24.70
C ASP A 539 8.94 2.78 -24.80
N PHE A 540 8.29 3.93 -25.06
CA PHE A 540 6.83 4.01 -25.18
C PHE A 540 6.26 3.18 -26.34
N GLY A 541 7.10 2.71 -27.29
CA GLY A 541 6.68 1.74 -28.31
C GLY A 541 6.53 0.30 -27.79
N LYS A 542 7.08 0.00 -26.61
CA LYS A 542 6.92 -1.28 -25.91
C LYS A 542 5.88 -1.23 -24.79
N GLU A 543 5.57 -0.04 -24.30
CA GLU A 543 4.50 0.18 -23.34
C GLU A 543 3.12 -0.11 -23.96
N LYS A 544 2.14 -0.37 -23.09
CA LYS A 544 0.80 -0.78 -23.49
C LYS A 544 -0.23 0.03 -22.72
N ILE A 545 -1.42 0.16 -23.28
CA ILE A 545 -2.59 0.55 -22.50
C ILE A 545 -3.07 -0.69 -21.75
N GLU A 546 -3.04 -0.61 -20.42
CA GLU A 546 -3.57 -1.61 -19.51
C GLU A 546 -5.06 -1.32 -19.26
N PHE A 547 -5.90 -2.31 -19.57
CA PHE A 547 -7.35 -2.20 -19.48
C PHE A 547 -7.83 -2.89 -18.20
N TRP A 548 -8.11 -2.10 -17.16
CA TRP A 548 -8.61 -2.61 -15.87
C TRP A 548 -10.12 -2.83 -15.90
N ASN A 549 -10.85 -1.89 -16.48
CA ASN A 549 -12.27 -2.00 -16.76
C ASN A 549 -12.66 -0.99 -17.88
N ASN A 550 -13.97 -0.84 -18.16
CA ASN A 550 -14.44 0.05 -19.22
C ASN A 550 -14.22 1.56 -18.94
N LEU A 551 -13.99 1.92 -17.69
CA LEU A 551 -13.82 3.28 -17.18
C LEU A 551 -12.37 3.59 -16.77
N HIS A 552 -11.54 2.56 -16.55
CA HIS A 552 -10.16 2.71 -16.11
C HIS A 552 -9.18 2.06 -17.09
N GLN A 553 -8.32 2.90 -17.67
CA GLN A 553 -7.22 2.53 -18.54
C GLN A 553 -5.99 3.33 -18.17
N GLU A 554 -4.82 2.70 -18.24
CA GLU A 554 -3.55 3.34 -17.89
C GLU A 554 -2.43 2.94 -18.84
N VAL A 555 -1.43 3.81 -18.99
CA VAL A 555 -0.19 3.45 -19.66
C VAL A 555 0.62 2.58 -18.70
N SER A 556 1.10 1.42 -19.15
CA SER A 556 1.92 0.54 -18.32
C SER A 556 3.11 1.28 -17.71
N GLN A 557 3.47 0.91 -16.48
CA GLN A 557 4.48 1.56 -15.63
C GLN A 557 4.11 2.95 -15.08
N PHE A 558 3.00 3.54 -15.53
CA PHE A 558 2.56 4.86 -15.09
C PHE A 558 1.32 4.79 -14.21
N THR A 559 1.26 5.70 -13.25
CA THR A 559 0.03 6.11 -12.57
C THR A 559 -0.31 7.54 -12.97
N TYR A 560 -1.53 8.00 -12.68
CA TYR A 560 -1.91 9.38 -12.97
C TYR A 560 -2.80 9.99 -11.90
N LEU A 561 -2.64 11.30 -11.72
CA LEU A 561 -3.52 12.10 -10.87
C LEU A 561 -4.82 12.40 -11.61
N LYS A 562 -4.71 12.98 -12.81
CA LYS A 562 -5.82 13.47 -13.63
C LYS A 562 -5.36 13.63 -15.07
N GLY A 563 -6.29 13.67 -16.02
CA GLY A 563 -6.02 13.93 -17.43
C GLY A 563 -6.26 12.69 -18.29
N ILE A 564 -6.16 12.88 -19.60
CA ILE A 564 -6.20 11.80 -20.59
C ILE A 564 -4.75 11.48 -20.93
N TRP A 565 -4.33 10.27 -20.57
CA TRP A 565 -2.99 9.75 -20.79
C TRP A 565 -3.07 8.52 -21.69
N THR A 566 -2.35 8.55 -22.81
CA THR A 566 -2.39 7.47 -23.80
C THR A 566 -1.05 7.37 -24.54
N LEU A 567 -0.95 6.40 -25.44
CA LEU A 567 0.20 6.19 -26.32
C LEU A 567 -0.18 6.56 -27.75
N GLU A 568 0.54 7.52 -28.34
CA GLU A 568 0.35 7.98 -29.72
C GLU A 568 1.69 8.02 -30.44
N ASP A 569 1.80 7.38 -31.61
CA ASP A 569 3.02 7.36 -32.43
C ASP A 569 4.30 6.91 -31.68
N GLY A 570 4.17 6.04 -30.68
CA GLY A 570 5.29 5.60 -29.82
C GLY A 570 5.75 6.67 -28.83
N GLU A 571 4.88 7.61 -28.47
CA GLU A 571 5.11 8.68 -27.51
C GLU A 571 4.01 8.65 -26.42
N LEU A 572 4.33 9.11 -25.22
CA LEU A 572 3.32 9.37 -24.19
C LEU A 572 2.58 10.66 -24.53
N SER A 573 1.27 10.58 -24.68
CA SER A 573 0.37 11.68 -25.02
C SER A 573 -0.46 12.06 -23.80
N GLY A 574 -0.42 13.34 -23.42
CA GLY A 574 -1.09 13.85 -22.23
C GLY A 574 -1.91 15.10 -22.52
N SER A 575 -3.19 15.07 -22.14
CA SER A 575 -4.13 16.18 -22.35
C SER A 575 -4.97 16.44 -21.10
N CYS A 576 -5.13 17.71 -20.73
CA CYS A 576 -6.06 18.09 -19.68
C CYS A 576 -6.53 19.55 -19.81
N SER A 577 -7.81 19.80 -19.48
CA SER A 577 -8.38 21.15 -19.52
C SER A 577 -7.89 22.05 -18.40
N ASP A 578 -7.64 21.52 -17.21
CA ASP A 578 -7.22 22.28 -16.03
C ASP A 578 -5.81 21.89 -15.58
N TYR A 579 -5.64 20.71 -14.99
CA TYR A 579 -4.34 20.18 -14.62
C TYR A 579 -4.37 18.65 -14.78
N GLY A 580 -3.39 18.11 -15.50
CA GLY A 580 -3.19 16.69 -15.62
C GLY A 580 -1.76 16.35 -15.25
N GLU A 581 -1.56 15.28 -14.49
CA GLU A 581 -0.24 14.76 -14.16
C GLU A 581 -0.22 13.23 -14.24
N ALA A 582 0.90 12.68 -14.71
CA ALA A 582 1.20 11.25 -14.73
C ALA A 582 2.63 10.99 -14.26
N TYR A 583 2.85 9.86 -13.60
CA TYR A 583 4.08 9.57 -12.87
C TYR A 583 4.57 8.15 -13.06
N THR A 584 5.88 7.95 -12.93
CA THR A 584 6.53 6.64 -12.90
C THR A 584 7.86 6.73 -12.15
N GLY A 585 8.39 5.60 -11.68
CA GLY A 585 9.66 5.54 -10.95
C GLY A 585 9.52 5.16 -9.48
N GLY A 586 10.65 5.03 -8.81
CA GLY A 586 10.71 4.74 -7.37
C GLY A 586 10.43 5.98 -6.52
N TYR A 587 9.54 5.85 -5.53
CA TYR A 587 9.27 6.89 -4.52
C TYR A 587 10.51 7.27 -3.68
N ASP A 588 11.48 6.36 -3.57
CA ASP A 588 12.69 6.48 -2.77
C ASP A 588 13.93 6.92 -3.58
N TRP A 589 13.78 7.24 -4.87
CA TRP A 589 14.90 7.72 -5.68
C TRP A 589 15.46 9.03 -5.15
N GLU A 590 16.69 8.97 -4.67
CA GLU A 590 17.46 10.12 -4.22
C GLU A 590 18.14 10.80 -5.43
N ASP A 591 19.45 10.73 -5.57
CA ASP A 591 20.18 11.52 -6.56
C ASP A 591 20.20 10.86 -7.94
N TYR A 592 19.71 11.56 -8.97
CA TYR A 592 19.62 11.05 -10.34
C TYR A 592 19.65 12.15 -11.40
N GLY A 593 19.95 11.72 -12.63
CA GLY A 593 19.71 12.47 -13.85
C GLY A 593 18.44 11.97 -14.53
N PHE A 594 17.59 12.90 -14.96
CA PHE A 594 16.36 12.61 -15.69
C PHE A 594 16.35 13.39 -17.00
N GLN A 595 16.32 12.67 -18.11
CA GLN A 595 16.14 13.23 -19.44
C GLN A 595 14.73 12.93 -19.96
N ALA A 596 14.14 13.93 -20.61
CA ALA A 596 12.89 13.78 -21.33
C ALA A 596 12.78 14.80 -22.47
N THR A 597 12.15 14.38 -23.57
CA THR A 597 11.78 15.23 -24.68
C THR A 597 10.33 15.67 -24.53
N VAL A 598 10.11 16.99 -24.55
CA VAL A 598 8.79 17.65 -24.50
C VAL A 598 8.42 18.12 -25.90
N ILE A 599 7.23 17.77 -26.38
CA ILE A 599 6.70 18.15 -27.69
C ILE A 599 5.34 18.83 -27.50
N PRO A 600 5.32 20.16 -27.30
CA PRO A 600 4.07 20.92 -27.13
C PRO A 600 3.17 20.77 -28.34
N LYS A 601 1.90 20.42 -28.17
CA LYS A 601 0.93 20.32 -29.29
C LYS A 601 -0.10 21.44 -29.23
N LEU A 602 -0.60 21.77 -28.04
CA LEU A 602 -1.61 22.80 -27.80
C LEU A 602 -1.43 23.42 -26.41
N GLY A 603 -1.77 24.71 -26.25
CA GLY A 603 -1.70 25.39 -24.95
C GLY A 603 -0.27 25.79 -24.59
N ASN A 604 -0.09 26.30 -23.37
CA ASN A 604 1.11 27.03 -22.98
C ASN A 604 1.91 26.42 -21.84
N HIS A 605 1.46 25.32 -21.22
CA HIS A 605 2.09 24.75 -20.03
C HIS A 605 2.39 23.27 -20.23
N HIS A 606 3.66 22.97 -20.50
CA HIS A 606 4.17 21.64 -20.85
C HIS A 606 5.36 21.30 -19.97
N ASN A 607 5.19 20.39 -19.02
CA ASN A 607 6.18 20.17 -17.97
C ASN A 607 6.63 18.72 -17.86
N ILE A 608 7.89 18.57 -17.45
CA ILE A 608 8.41 17.34 -16.85
C ILE A 608 8.50 17.55 -15.34
N ASN A 609 8.20 16.51 -14.57
CA ASN A 609 8.20 16.50 -13.12
C ASN A 609 9.32 15.59 -12.60
N PHE A 610 9.90 15.97 -11.46
CA PHE A 610 10.96 15.21 -10.79
C PHE A 610 10.90 15.43 -9.28
N ARG A 611 11.51 14.52 -8.52
CA ARG A 611 11.35 14.40 -7.05
C ARG A 611 9.87 14.38 -6.64
N VAL A 612 9.04 13.68 -7.41
CA VAL A 612 7.60 13.57 -7.14
C VAL A 612 7.39 12.67 -5.93
N GLN A 613 6.85 13.25 -4.85
CA GLN A 613 6.45 12.57 -3.62
C GLN A 613 4.92 12.41 -3.53
N GLY A 614 4.21 12.88 -4.56
CA GLY A 614 2.76 12.81 -4.73
C GLY A 614 2.26 14.02 -5.49
N ALA A 615 0.95 14.10 -5.66
CA ALA A 615 0.27 15.12 -6.44
C ALA A 615 0.51 16.55 -5.93
N MET A 616 0.84 16.73 -4.64
CA MET A 616 1.04 18.04 -4.02
C MET A 616 2.51 18.37 -3.75
N ARG A 617 3.44 17.45 -4.05
CA ARG A 617 4.84 17.54 -3.61
C ARG A 617 5.79 17.08 -4.71
N SER A 618 6.35 18.03 -5.45
CA SER A 618 7.25 17.76 -6.56
C SER A 618 8.02 19.03 -6.98
N TYR A 619 9.00 18.87 -7.86
CA TYR A 619 9.45 19.94 -8.73
C TYR A 619 8.95 19.71 -10.15
N ALA A 620 8.90 20.79 -10.94
CA ALA A 620 8.61 20.70 -12.36
C ALA A 620 9.49 21.67 -13.16
N LEU A 621 9.87 21.26 -14.37
CA LEU A 621 10.49 22.11 -15.38
C LEU A 621 9.53 22.22 -16.57
N GLY A 622 9.15 23.44 -16.95
CA GLY A 622 8.08 23.66 -17.90
C GLY A 622 8.38 24.71 -18.96
N LEU A 623 8.00 24.40 -20.20
CA LEU A 623 7.80 25.42 -21.24
C LEU A 623 6.52 26.19 -20.87
N ALA A 624 6.64 27.51 -20.76
CA ALA A 624 5.57 28.40 -20.33
C ALA A 624 5.34 29.55 -21.33
N GLU A 625 4.26 30.30 -21.12
CA GLU A 625 3.92 31.51 -21.88
C GLU A 625 5.07 32.51 -22.01
N ASN A 626 5.02 33.31 -23.08
CA ASN A 626 5.98 34.38 -23.37
C ASN A 626 7.42 33.89 -23.57
N ASN A 627 7.59 32.70 -24.19
CA ASN A 627 8.89 32.11 -24.51
C ASN A 627 9.80 32.00 -23.28
N LYS A 628 9.29 31.29 -22.26
CA LYS A 628 10.03 31.06 -21.03
C LYS A 628 10.15 29.58 -20.72
N LEU A 629 11.22 29.25 -20.00
CA LEU A 629 11.40 27.98 -19.31
C LEU A 629 11.41 28.26 -17.80
N LEU A 630 10.51 27.60 -17.07
CA LEU A 630 10.30 27.82 -15.64
C LEU A 630 10.63 26.57 -14.84
N LEU A 631 11.33 26.77 -13.72
CA LEU A 631 11.47 25.80 -12.65
C LEU A 631 10.43 26.13 -11.58
N TYR A 632 9.61 25.13 -11.23
CA TYR A 632 8.56 25.24 -10.23
C TYR A 632 8.81 24.30 -9.05
N LYS A 633 8.26 24.67 -7.89
CA LYS A 633 8.07 23.78 -6.73
C LYS A 633 6.58 23.63 -6.46
N ASN A 634 6.10 22.40 -6.37
CA ASN A 634 4.78 22.08 -5.86
C ASN A 634 4.91 21.72 -4.38
N HIS A 635 4.33 22.54 -3.52
CA HIS A 635 4.23 22.24 -2.09
C HIS A 635 2.83 22.64 -1.62
N ASN A 636 1.86 21.79 -1.97
CA ASN A 636 0.41 22.04 -1.89
C ASN A 636 -0.04 23.17 -2.82
N GLY A 637 0.54 23.20 -4.03
CA GLY A 637 0.38 24.26 -5.02
C GLY A 637 1.71 24.61 -5.67
N TYR A 638 1.69 24.92 -6.97
CA TYR A 638 2.89 25.27 -7.71
C TYR A 638 3.27 26.74 -7.52
N SER A 639 4.53 26.99 -7.19
CA SER A 639 5.16 28.30 -7.18
C SER A 639 6.40 28.32 -8.10
N GLU A 640 6.68 29.47 -8.68
CA GLU A 640 7.87 29.68 -9.51
C GLU A 640 9.11 29.84 -8.63
N LEU A 641 10.17 29.08 -8.92
CA LEU A 641 11.47 29.21 -8.26
C LEU A 641 12.46 30.03 -9.08
N MET A 642 12.52 29.74 -10.39
CA MET A 642 13.45 30.38 -11.32
C MET A 642 12.88 30.33 -12.75
N GLN A 643 13.25 31.30 -13.57
CA GLN A 643 12.87 31.34 -14.99
C GLN A 643 14.05 31.79 -15.86
N THR A 644 14.03 31.41 -17.13
CA THR A 644 14.91 31.96 -18.17
C THR A 644 14.15 32.16 -19.47
N VAL A 645 14.66 33.03 -20.35
CA VAL A 645 14.11 33.19 -21.70
C VAL A 645 14.47 31.96 -22.52
N PHE A 646 13.46 31.35 -23.13
CA PHE A 646 13.59 30.16 -23.95
C PHE A 646 12.54 30.16 -25.05
N GLU A 647 12.97 30.41 -26.29
CA GLU A 647 12.09 30.41 -27.46
C GLU A 647 11.59 28.99 -27.74
N TRP A 648 10.27 28.82 -27.80
CA TRP A 648 9.65 27.55 -28.14
C TRP A 648 8.40 27.71 -29.00
N SER A 649 7.99 26.64 -29.67
CA SER A 649 6.82 26.61 -30.56
C SER A 649 6.16 25.23 -30.55
N HIS A 650 4.86 25.17 -30.85
CA HIS A 650 4.17 23.89 -31.00
C HIS A 650 4.78 23.00 -32.09
N ASN A 651 4.71 21.69 -31.88
CA ASN A 651 5.22 20.60 -32.70
C ASN A 651 6.75 20.51 -32.81
N ALA A 652 7.50 21.41 -32.16
CA ALA A 652 8.95 21.27 -32.02
C ALA A 652 9.28 20.39 -30.78
N ALA A 653 10.38 19.65 -30.87
CA ALA A 653 10.85 18.77 -29.81
C ALA A 653 11.96 19.44 -28.98
N TYR A 654 11.84 19.36 -27.66
CA TYR A 654 12.77 19.95 -26.71
C TYR A 654 13.22 18.90 -25.69
N THR A 655 14.46 18.43 -25.82
CA THR A 655 15.05 17.46 -24.88
C THR A 655 15.77 18.20 -23.77
N PHE A 656 15.27 18.04 -22.55
CA PHE A 656 15.88 18.56 -21.33
C PHE A 656 16.50 17.42 -20.53
N CYS A 657 17.60 17.73 -19.84
CA CYS A 657 18.22 16.86 -18.86
C CYS A 657 18.26 17.60 -17.52
N VAL A 658 17.71 16.99 -16.48
CA VAL A 658 17.66 17.52 -15.11
C VAL A 658 18.49 16.64 -14.21
N ASN A 659 19.54 17.18 -13.62
CA ASN A 659 20.34 16.51 -12.60
C ASN A 659 19.94 17.03 -11.23
N VAL A 660 19.53 16.13 -10.34
CA VAL A 660 19.18 16.45 -8.95
C VAL A 660 20.15 15.77 -7.99
N CYS A 661 20.88 16.57 -7.21
CA CYS A 661 21.84 16.08 -6.22
C CYS A 661 21.60 16.79 -4.88
N GLY A 662 21.16 16.05 -3.87
CA GLY A 662 20.65 16.62 -2.63
C GLY A 662 19.59 17.69 -2.92
N ASN A 663 19.87 18.94 -2.52
CA ASN A 663 18.98 20.07 -2.76
C ASN A 663 19.36 20.93 -3.98
N ASN A 664 20.34 20.51 -4.78
CA ASN A 664 20.79 21.20 -5.98
C ASN A 664 20.12 20.61 -7.22
N ILE A 665 19.62 21.48 -8.10
CA ILE A 665 18.91 21.16 -9.33
C ILE A 665 19.64 21.86 -10.48
N LYS A 666 20.11 21.09 -11.46
CA LYS A 666 20.77 21.58 -12.68
C LYS A 666 19.99 21.15 -13.90
N VAL A 667 19.72 22.10 -14.79
CA VAL A 667 18.96 21.85 -16.03
C VAL A 667 19.85 22.12 -17.23
N PHE A 668 19.88 21.16 -18.15
CA PHE A 668 20.65 21.19 -19.38
C PHE A 668 19.74 21.13 -20.60
N TYR A 669 20.12 21.86 -21.64
CA TYR A 669 19.54 21.76 -22.97
C TYR A 669 20.67 21.77 -24.00
N LYS A 670 20.73 20.75 -24.87
CA LYS A 670 21.84 20.53 -25.81
C LYS A 670 23.21 20.58 -25.11
N ASP A 671 23.32 19.84 -24.00
CA ASP A 671 24.51 19.73 -23.13
C ASP A 671 25.01 21.04 -22.50
N LYS A 672 24.24 22.13 -22.61
CA LYS A 672 24.54 23.41 -21.97
C LYS A 672 23.70 23.56 -20.72
N LEU A 673 24.35 23.90 -19.60
CA LEU A 673 23.67 24.31 -18.39
C LEU A 673 22.90 25.61 -18.65
N ILE A 674 21.58 25.58 -18.48
CA ILE A 674 20.70 26.73 -18.72
C ILE A 674 20.02 27.24 -17.44
N LEU A 675 19.87 26.40 -16.42
CA LEU A 675 19.40 26.78 -15.08
C LEU A 675 20.17 25.99 -14.02
N GLU A 676 20.46 26.62 -12.89
CA GLU A 676 20.96 25.97 -11.69
C GLU A 676 20.29 26.63 -10.48
N TYR A 677 19.73 25.81 -9.59
CA TYR A 677 19.02 26.27 -8.41
C TYR A 677 19.34 25.37 -7.21
N THR A 678 19.48 25.97 -6.03
CA THR A 678 19.65 25.25 -4.77
C THR A 678 18.49 25.59 -3.86
N ASP A 679 17.66 24.60 -3.53
CA ASP A 679 16.52 24.79 -2.65
C ASP A 679 16.96 24.73 -1.18
N SER A 680 16.97 25.88 -0.52
CA SER A 680 17.32 25.99 0.90
C SER A 680 16.11 25.94 1.84
N ASP A 681 14.88 25.84 1.32
CA ASP A 681 13.64 25.87 2.11
C ASP A 681 12.85 24.57 1.93
N LYS A 682 13.09 23.60 2.83
CA LYS A 682 12.43 22.28 2.83
C LYS A 682 12.56 21.58 1.47
N PRO A 683 13.79 21.25 1.03
CA PRO A 683 14.01 20.61 -0.27
C PRO A 683 13.39 19.21 -0.33
N PHE A 684 12.89 18.82 -1.50
CA PHE A 684 12.49 17.43 -1.74
C PHE A 684 13.72 16.63 -2.17
N LEU A 685 14.15 15.72 -1.28
CA LEU A 685 15.39 14.94 -1.41
C LEU A 685 15.19 13.52 -1.93
N LYS A 686 13.95 13.16 -2.31
CA LYS A 686 13.62 11.90 -2.96
C LYS A 686 12.33 12.00 -3.75
N GLY A 687 12.14 11.12 -4.72
CA GLY A 687 10.85 10.94 -5.39
C GLY A 687 10.97 10.53 -6.85
N GLN A 688 9.85 10.03 -7.37
CA GLN A 688 9.70 9.53 -8.73
C GLN A 688 9.75 10.66 -9.77
N ILE A 689 9.64 10.32 -11.05
CA ILE A 689 9.56 11.27 -12.16
C ILE A 689 8.13 11.34 -12.70
N GLY A 690 7.87 12.28 -13.59
CA GLY A 690 6.59 12.36 -14.27
C GLY A 690 6.48 13.50 -15.26
N VAL A 691 5.25 13.83 -15.59
CA VAL A 691 4.88 14.90 -16.54
C VAL A 691 3.61 15.58 -16.08
N SER A 692 3.46 16.84 -16.51
CA SER A 692 2.22 17.57 -16.26
C SER A 692 1.88 18.54 -17.38
N VAL A 693 0.58 18.67 -17.62
CA VAL A 693 -0.02 19.65 -18.53
C VAL A 693 -1.01 20.49 -17.74
N LYS A 694 -1.11 21.80 -18.06
CA LYS A 694 -2.02 22.72 -17.37
C LYS A 694 -2.74 23.65 -18.33
N GLU A 695 -3.85 24.22 -17.88
CA GLU A 695 -4.58 25.31 -18.56
C GLU A 695 -4.90 24.99 -20.03
N GLY A 696 -5.49 23.81 -20.27
CA GLY A 696 -5.91 23.39 -21.61
C GLY A 696 -4.76 22.96 -22.52
N SER A 697 -3.66 22.46 -21.96
CA SER A 697 -2.50 22.03 -22.73
C SER A 697 -2.57 20.55 -23.15
N HIS A 698 -2.01 20.29 -24.33
CA HIS A 698 -1.77 18.95 -24.89
C HIS A 698 -0.29 18.81 -25.22
N CYS A 699 0.36 17.76 -24.75
CA CYS A 699 1.78 17.54 -24.95
C CYS A 699 2.08 16.07 -25.24
N HIS A 700 3.04 15.83 -26.11
CA HIS A 700 3.67 14.51 -26.26
C HIS A 700 5.02 14.50 -25.56
N TYR A 701 5.41 13.33 -25.06
CA TYR A 701 6.63 13.09 -24.33
C TYR A 701 7.33 11.83 -24.83
N LYS A 702 8.66 11.86 -24.93
CA LYS A 702 9.48 10.70 -25.29
C LYS A 702 10.92 10.81 -24.76
N ASP A 703 11.76 9.83 -25.09
CA ASP A 703 13.18 9.78 -24.72
C ASP A 703 13.41 9.88 -23.20
N PHE A 704 12.54 9.24 -22.42
CA PHE A 704 12.64 9.18 -20.97
C PHE A 704 13.85 8.34 -20.61
N ALA A 705 14.85 8.95 -19.98
CA ALA A 705 16.01 8.24 -19.48
C ALA A 705 16.34 8.67 -18.05
N ILE A 706 16.59 7.68 -17.20
CA ILE A 706 17.05 7.85 -15.83
C ILE A 706 18.46 7.29 -15.78
N PHE A 707 19.37 8.02 -15.14
CA PHE A 707 20.76 7.59 -15.02
C PHE A 707 21.43 8.11 -13.74
N PRO A 708 22.44 7.41 -13.22
CA PRO A 708 23.26 7.89 -12.11
C PRO A 708 23.98 9.19 -12.49
N ILE A 709 24.07 10.12 -11.54
CA ILE A 709 24.93 11.30 -11.69
C ILE A 709 26.30 11.02 -11.09
N HIS A 710 27.35 11.29 -11.85
CA HIS A 710 28.72 11.30 -11.32
C HIS A 710 28.97 12.66 -10.67
N ILE A 711 29.10 12.68 -9.34
CA ILE A 711 29.39 13.87 -8.54
C ILE A 711 30.86 14.27 -8.69
#